data_AF-B7FRL0-F1
#
_entry.id   AF-B7FRL0-F1
#
_cell.length_a   1.000
_cell.length_b   1.000
_cell.length_c   1.000
_cell.angle_alpha   90.00
_cell.angle_beta   90.00
_cell.angle_gamma   90.00
#
_symmetry.space_group_name_H-M   'P 1'
#
loop_
_entity.id
_entity.type
_entity.pdbx_description
1 polymer ?
#
loop_
_entity_poly.entity_id
_entity_poly.type
_entity_poly.pdbx_seq_one_letter_code
_entity_poly.pdbx_strand_id
1 'polypeptide(L)'
;MRYLFLSLVAWIATTSSSSAFVPLARRIGWATPPTTSSPTLRFSTNTQSSSATNNNVVVVKEGGRGVPTAGQQAAEQGLTLGAPPVRPQGGHFLTKGGVQVTAHVSRLEFSPQLQAGTSAQAIEDLVTQLDSQKGVLLTSSYEFPGRYARWSLGFVDPPLEISGRGQACTITALNARGRVLMPAIEAAMKTLREQEILEQVKIVKEHEETTRVEVQVVPPSEVGTFNEEERSRQPSLFSVVRALVDLFSYQAGDRQLGLYGAFGYDLTFQFEPIDLAQERDSEQRDLLLYLPDTMLVVDQDKRDAWRVCYDFNVDQKSTQGIPRTGTPQPFQAYATSTDFVERDTPPSEFANSVLKAKEEFKVGNLFEAVLSQTFREKLTVEQPPSTLFRRLRARNPAPYGFLINLGEQEYLVGASPEMFVRCEATNDNDYRPGAIRVETCPISGTVARGADALEDAQRVKSLMMNAKEESELTMCTDVDRNDKSRICEPGSVQVIGRRQIEMYSRLIHTVDHVEGYLRPEFDALDAFLCHTWAVTVTGAPKTWAIQFVEDNERSPRCWYGGAVGMVGFDGGLNTGLTLRTVRVKNGIAEVRAGATLLFDSEPEAEEKETELKASAMIDAIVRAGPEDSIETSILLKKKPKKMYQGMSLVLIDHEDSFVHTLGNYLRQTGAQVTTLRSGPSAIKTLEAMIANEKQPDLVVLSPGPGNPSDFGLSTTISFLEKHRIAAFGVCLGLQGMVEHFGGTLGVLSYPMHGKPSTISLTPAGKEENSIFTSLPDSFEVARYHSLHGIREQMPSCLEVTATSEDGVVMGIQHKTLPFAAVQFHPESILTSPATGMTILQNALTVLKYEKEVDAIVKDAGRQTGSELVGELEKLNVEALKDRLETAGLLSSGSKSDLVVKLALWTHKSKEANAGRLNLEGMTVIELKELKNSLGIKGSASSKIELLKLLKRCLQIKR
;
A
#
# COMPACT_ATOMS: atom_id res chain seq x y z
N MET A 1 7.72 -9.47 27.77
CA MET A 1 8.78 -10.25 28.46
C MET A 1 8.53 -10.50 29.96
N ARG A 2 8.07 -9.54 30.76
CA ARG A 2 7.78 -9.78 32.21
C ARG A 2 6.71 -10.83 32.51
N TYR A 3 5.71 -11.01 31.63
CA TYR A 3 4.66 -12.04 31.80
C TYR A 3 5.13 -13.46 31.46
N LEU A 4 6.05 -13.62 30.50
CA LEU A 4 6.66 -14.92 30.17
C LEU A 4 7.59 -15.42 31.28
N PHE A 5 8.27 -14.49 31.97
CA PHE A 5 9.15 -14.83 33.08
C PHE A 5 8.38 -15.30 34.32
N LEU A 6 7.20 -14.71 34.59
CA LEU A 6 6.35 -15.11 35.73
C LEU A 6 5.68 -16.47 35.51
N SER A 7 5.28 -16.80 34.28
CA SER A 7 4.70 -18.12 33.95
C SER A 7 5.74 -19.25 33.99
N LEU A 8 6.99 -18.97 33.59
CA LEU A 8 8.08 -19.96 33.63
C LEU A 8 8.52 -20.27 35.07
N VAL A 9 8.56 -19.24 35.94
CA VAL A 9 8.89 -19.41 37.37
C VAL A 9 7.78 -20.16 38.13
N ALA A 10 6.51 -19.95 37.78
CA ALA A 10 5.39 -20.71 38.38
C ALA A 10 5.35 -22.19 37.94
N TRP A 11 5.78 -22.49 36.71
CA TRP A 11 5.88 -23.85 36.20
C TRP A 11 7.05 -24.62 36.83
N ILE A 12 8.22 -23.99 36.96
CA ILE A 12 9.40 -24.59 37.61
C ILE A 12 9.16 -24.87 39.10
N ALA A 13 8.34 -24.07 39.78
CA ALA A 13 8.02 -24.25 41.20
C ALA A 13 7.04 -25.41 41.50
N THR A 14 6.38 -26.00 40.49
CA THR A 14 5.36 -27.04 40.68
C THR A 14 5.76 -28.43 40.21
N THR A 15 6.90 -28.59 39.53
CA THR A 15 7.35 -29.88 38.97
C THR A 15 8.85 -30.10 39.15
N SER A 16 9.28 -30.54 40.33
CA SER A 16 10.38 -31.54 40.46
C SER A 16 10.73 -31.78 41.93
N SER A 17 10.29 -32.94 42.42
CA SER A 17 10.99 -33.67 43.46
C SER A 17 12.34 -34.17 42.94
N SER A 18 13.28 -34.40 43.86
CA SER A 18 14.53 -35.16 43.74
C SER A 18 15.71 -34.52 42.96
N SER A 19 16.57 -33.87 43.74
CA SER A 19 18.04 -34.06 43.80
C SER A 19 18.80 -34.44 42.52
N ALA A 20 19.60 -33.50 41.98
CA ALA A 20 21.07 -33.59 41.97
C ALA A 20 21.72 -32.35 41.31
N PHE A 21 22.90 -31.98 41.82
CA PHE A 21 23.95 -31.13 41.22
C PHE A 21 23.82 -29.59 41.17
N VAL A 22 24.36 -28.96 42.22
CA VAL A 22 25.27 -27.79 42.18
C VAL A 22 26.68 -28.40 42.34
N PRO A 23 27.75 -28.02 41.59
CA PRO A 23 28.40 -26.70 41.75
C PRO A 23 29.25 -26.15 40.56
N LEU A 24 29.15 -24.84 40.27
CA LEU A 24 30.32 -23.95 40.03
C LEU A 24 29.92 -22.47 39.84
N ALA A 25 29.67 -21.72 40.93
CA ALA A 25 29.64 -20.25 40.87
C ALA A 25 30.01 -19.63 42.23
N ARG A 26 31.23 -19.95 42.71
CA ARG A 26 31.92 -19.21 43.78
C ARG A 26 33.31 -18.83 43.30
N ARG A 27 33.35 -17.77 42.49
CA ARG A 27 34.49 -16.93 42.06
C ARG A 27 33.81 -15.98 41.06
N ILE A 28 33.38 -14.79 41.43
CA ILE A 28 34.12 -13.64 41.93
C ILE A 28 33.07 -12.72 42.58
N GLY A 29 33.36 -12.19 43.76
CA GLY A 29 32.41 -11.38 44.53
C GLY A 29 32.19 -10.00 43.91
N TRP A 30 31.10 -9.34 44.34
CA TRP A 30 30.96 -7.89 44.50
C TRP A 30 29.83 -7.59 45.49
N ALA A 31 30.00 -6.47 46.21
CA ALA A 31 29.29 -6.09 47.41
C ALA A 31 27.93 -5.41 47.14
N THR A 32 27.06 -5.50 48.14
CA THR A 32 25.68 -5.00 48.26
C THR A 32 25.53 -3.47 48.29
N PRO A 33 24.38 -2.91 47.85
CA PRO A 33 23.81 -1.67 48.39
C PRO A 33 22.61 -1.92 49.33
N PRO A 34 22.26 -0.97 50.23
CA PRO A 34 21.33 -1.21 51.33
C PRO A 34 19.85 -0.99 50.99
N THR A 35 19.03 -1.60 51.85
CA THR A 35 17.57 -1.70 51.98
C THR A 35 16.78 -0.38 52.07
N THR A 36 15.52 -0.35 51.60
CA THR A 36 14.31 -0.14 52.44
C THR A 36 12.96 -0.26 51.69
N SER A 37 12.08 -1.11 52.26
CA SER A 37 10.60 -1.05 52.41
C SER A 37 9.64 -0.82 51.23
N SER A 38 8.77 -1.81 50.98
CA SER A 38 7.39 -1.61 50.50
C SER A 38 6.47 -1.21 51.67
N PRO A 39 5.28 -0.61 51.42
CA PRO A 39 4.07 -1.45 51.50
C PRO A 39 2.86 -1.03 50.62
N THR A 40 2.14 -2.06 50.14
CA THR A 40 0.68 -2.21 49.93
C THR A 40 -0.25 -1.02 49.61
N LEU A 41 -0.95 -1.11 48.48
CA LEU A 41 -2.20 -0.39 48.18
C LEU A 41 -3.43 -1.23 48.59
N ARG A 42 -4.24 -0.72 49.53
CA ARG A 42 -5.61 -1.17 49.82
C ARG A 42 -6.60 -0.18 49.21
N PHE A 43 -7.64 -0.72 48.57
CA PHE A 43 -8.84 0.02 48.15
C PHE A 43 -9.74 0.31 49.37
N SER A 44 -10.28 1.53 49.47
CA SER A 44 -11.53 1.77 50.21
C SER A 44 -12.40 2.84 49.55
N THR A 45 -13.69 2.56 49.62
CA THR A 45 -14.89 3.20 49.06
C THR A 45 -15.44 4.36 49.90
N ASN A 46 -16.34 5.14 49.25
CA ASN A 46 -17.51 5.87 49.77
C ASN A 46 -17.47 7.40 50.07
N THR A 47 -18.09 8.14 49.13
CA THR A 47 -19.34 8.97 49.21
C THR A 47 -19.67 10.00 50.33
N GLN A 48 -20.22 11.13 49.83
CA GLN A 48 -21.09 12.21 50.42
C GLN A 48 -20.40 13.39 51.15
N SER A 49 -20.88 14.65 51.19
CA SER A 49 -21.81 15.52 50.41
C SER A 49 -21.77 16.96 51.00
N SER A 50 -22.36 17.96 50.30
CA SER A 50 -22.70 19.36 50.70
C SER A 50 -21.59 20.44 50.57
N SER A 51 -21.81 21.72 50.21
CA SER A 51 -23.00 22.58 49.94
C SER A 51 -22.63 23.79 49.06
N ALA A 52 -23.62 24.42 48.42
CA ALA A 52 -23.54 25.49 47.41
C ALA A 52 -23.13 26.90 47.89
N THR A 53 -22.61 27.74 46.97
CA THR A 53 -23.11 29.11 46.68
C THR A 53 -22.59 29.65 45.34
N ASN A 54 -23.48 30.33 44.61
CA ASN A 54 -23.33 30.94 43.28
C ASN A 54 -22.21 31.99 43.16
N ASN A 55 -21.54 32.01 42.00
CA ASN A 55 -21.29 33.26 41.28
C ASN A 55 -21.17 33.00 39.77
N ASN A 56 -21.92 33.79 38.99
CA ASN A 56 -21.98 33.76 37.54
C ASN A 56 -20.59 33.94 36.92
N VAL A 57 -20.10 32.93 36.21
CA VAL A 57 -19.04 33.07 35.20
C VAL A 57 -19.63 32.65 33.86
N VAL A 58 -19.66 33.61 32.95
CA VAL A 58 -20.01 33.41 31.54
C VAL A 58 -19.04 32.39 30.95
N VAL A 59 -19.56 31.21 30.59
CA VAL A 59 -18.79 30.20 29.85
C VAL A 59 -18.67 30.67 28.40
N VAL A 60 -17.52 31.24 28.07
CA VAL A 60 -17.05 31.33 26.68
C VAL A 60 -16.71 29.90 26.24
N LYS A 61 -17.39 29.41 25.20
CA LYS A 61 -17.02 28.18 24.50
C LYS A 61 -15.63 28.38 23.88
N GLU A 62 -14.57 27.93 24.57
CA GLU A 62 -13.35 27.57 23.89
C GLU A 62 -13.61 26.26 23.12
N GLY A 63 -13.56 26.36 21.79
CA GLY A 63 -13.57 25.19 20.90
C GLY A 63 -12.42 24.27 21.27
N GLY A 64 -12.69 22.97 21.29
CA GLY A 64 -11.73 21.95 21.66
C GLY A 64 -10.43 22.10 20.87
N ARG A 65 -9.32 22.36 21.58
CA ARG A 65 -7.99 22.11 21.05
C ARG A 65 -7.91 20.61 20.76
N GLY A 66 -7.78 20.26 19.49
CA GLY A 66 -7.57 18.88 19.08
C GLY A 66 -6.38 18.29 19.84
N VAL A 67 -6.49 17.02 20.23
CA VAL A 67 -5.38 16.25 20.75
C VAL A 67 -4.24 16.32 19.71
N PRO A 68 -3.01 16.72 20.08
CA PRO A 68 -1.93 16.78 19.13
C PRO A 68 -1.70 15.40 18.51
N THR A 69 -1.50 15.34 17.19
CA THR A 69 -1.21 14.08 16.51
C THR A 69 0.10 13.49 17.04
N ALA A 70 0.30 12.18 16.88
CA ALA A 70 1.58 11.55 17.24
C ALA A 70 2.77 12.22 16.53
N GLY A 71 2.59 12.71 15.30
CA GLY A 71 3.58 13.50 14.56
C GLY A 71 3.84 14.88 15.19
N GLN A 72 2.81 15.55 15.72
CA GLN A 72 2.98 16.82 16.46
C GLN A 72 3.71 16.61 17.79
N GLN A 73 3.42 15.52 18.51
CA GLN A 73 4.16 15.17 19.73
C GLN A 73 5.62 14.80 19.43
N ALA A 74 5.88 14.08 18.33
CA ALA A 74 7.24 13.79 17.88
C ALA A 74 7.99 15.07 17.44
N ALA A 75 7.32 15.99 16.76
CA ALA A 75 7.89 17.28 16.36
C ALA A 75 8.20 18.19 17.55
N GLU A 76 7.33 18.22 18.57
CA GLU A 76 7.56 18.95 19.83
C GLU A 76 8.73 18.38 20.64
N GLN A 77 9.03 17.09 20.47
CA GLN A 77 10.19 16.41 21.07
C GLN A 77 11.46 16.46 20.20
N GLY A 78 11.41 17.11 19.03
CA GLY A 78 12.56 17.18 18.11
C GLY A 78 12.87 15.85 17.39
N LEU A 79 11.92 14.94 17.31
CA LEU A 79 12.04 13.59 16.75
C LEU A 79 11.59 13.50 15.27
N THR A 80 11.45 14.63 14.56
CA THR A 80 11.18 14.61 13.11
C THR A 80 12.46 14.33 12.35
N LEU A 81 12.83 13.05 12.27
CA LEU A 81 14.06 12.60 11.62
C LEU A 81 13.96 12.77 10.10
N GLY A 82 15.05 13.18 9.47
CA GLY A 82 15.14 13.39 8.02
C GLY A 82 14.50 14.67 7.48
N ALA A 83 13.83 15.48 8.31
CA ALA A 83 13.47 16.85 7.92
C ALA A 83 14.72 17.74 7.87
N PRO A 84 14.77 18.76 7.00
CA PRO A 84 15.83 19.76 7.05
C PRO A 84 16.03 20.24 8.50
N PRO A 85 17.22 20.05 9.08
CA PRO A 85 17.44 20.24 10.50
C PRO A 85 17.39 21.73 10.79
N VAL A 86 16.35 22.16 11.51
CA VAL A 86 16.15 23.55 11.97
C VAL A 86 15.83 24.52 10.82
N ARG A 87 15.07 25.57 11.15
CA ARG A 87 14.85 26.72 10.26
C ARG A 87 16.21 27.24 9.77
N PRO A 88 16.37 27.55 8.46
CA PRO A 88 17.61 28.15 7.96
C PRO A 88 17.96 29.39 8.77
N GLN A 89 19.18 29.40 9.31
CA GLN A 89 19.62 30.46 10.25
C GLN A 89 20.31 31.60 9.51
N GLY A 90 20.91 31.31 8.35
CA GLY A 90 21.72 32.27 7.62
C GLY A 90 22.97 32.70 8.41
N GLY A 91 23.52 33.86 8.05
CA GLY A 91 24.65 34.48 8.75
C GLY A 91 25.98 34.29 8.02
N HIS A 92 27.07 34.54 8.74
CA HIS A 92 28.43 34.48 8.21
C HIS A 92 29.23 33.41 8.96
N PHE A 93 29.89 32.52 8.22
CA PHE A 93 30.71 31.48 8.80
C PHE A 93 31.94 31.20 7.94
N LEU A 94 32.99 30.70 8.59
CA LEU A 94 34.25 30.31 7.96
C LEU A 94 34.32 28.78 7.92
N THR A 95 34.59 28.24 6.74
CA THR A 95 34.84 26.82 6.54
C THR A 95 36.26 26.44 6.98
N LYS A 96 36.52 25.15 7.27
CA LYS A 96 37.86 24.66 7.61
C LYS A 96 38.86 24.91 6.47
N GLY A 97 38.41 24.89 5.23
CA GLY A 97 39.19 25.18 4.03
C GLY A 97 39.47 26.67 3.79
N GLY A 98 39.04 27.57 4.69
CA GLY A 98 39.29 29.00 4.57
C GLY A 98 38.32 29.76 3.65
N VAL A 99 37.29 29.09 3.11
CA VAL A 99 36.23 29.75 2.35
C VAL A 99 35.30 30.49 3.31
N GLN A 100 35.14 31.80 3.12
CA GLN A 100 34.16 32.59 3.85
C GLN A 100 32.80 32.46 3.17
N VAL A 101 31.76 32.11 3.94
CA VAL A 101 30.41 31.92 3.42
C VAL A 101 29.46 32.90 4.09
N THR A 102 28.65 33.56 3.27
CA THR A 102 27.53 34.40 3.71
C THR A 102 26.22 33.78 3.24
N ALA A 103 25.35 33.40 4.17
CA ALA A 103 24.05 32.83 3.88
C ALA A 103 22.93 33.86 4.14
N HIS A 104 22.22 34.24 3.08
CA HIS A 104 21.08 35.13 3.12
C HIS A 104 19.77 34.33 3.10
N VAL A 105 18.97 34.45 4.15
CA VAL A 105 17.70 33.73 4.28
C VAL A 105 16.53 34.68 4.08
N SER A 106 15.63 34.34 3.15
CA SER A 106 14.36 35.03 2.95
C SER A 106 13.20 34.06 3.16
N ARG A 107 12.20 34.48 3.94
CA ARG A 107 10.98 33.68 4.15
C ARG A 107 10.04 33.84 2.96
N LEU A 108 9.41 32.74 2.57
CA LEU A 108 8.36 32.70 1.55
C LEU A 108 7.00 32.45 2.23
N GLU A 109 5.93 32.98 1.65
CA GLU A 109 4.58 32.69 2.13
C GLU A 109 4.20 31.24 1.81
N PHE A 110 3.70 30.52 2.81
CA PHE A 110 3.23 29.15 2.62
C PHE A 110 1.78 29.15 2.14
N SER A 111 1.54 28.56 0.97
CA SER A 111 0.18 28.31 0.50
C SER A 111 0.14 27.05 -0.37
N PRO A 112 -0.67 26.05 -0.01
CA PRO A 112 -0.89 24.87 -0.85
C PRO A 112 -1.91 25.10 -1.99
N GLN A 113 -2.53 26.29 -2.11
CA GLN A 113 -3.68 26.54 -2.99
C GLN A 113 -3.62 27.82 -3.88
N LEU A 114 -2.56 28.67 -3.80
CA LEU A 114 -2.49 29.98 -4.48
C LEU A 114 -1.39 30.10 -5.56
N GLN A 115 -1.61 30.99 -6.54
CA GLN A 115 -0.99 31.01 -7.88
C GLN A 115 0.27 31.91 -8.09
N ALA A 116 0.73 32.72 -7.14
CA ALA A 116 1.96 33.52 -7.34
C ALA A 116 2.68 33.90 -6.02
N GLY A 117 4.01 33.78 -5.99
CA GLY A 117 4.85 34.23 -4.86
C GLY A 117 4.89 33.33 -3.62
N THR A 118 4.28 32.14 -3.68
CA THR A 118 4.13 31.20 -2.54
C THR A 118 5.10 30.03 -2.61
N SER A 119 5.18 29.24 -1.54
CA SER A 119 5.98 28.00 -1.50
C SER A 119 5.56 26.97 -2.55
N ALA A 120 4.26 26.80 -2.82
CA ALA A 120 3.79 25.88 -3.86
C ALA A 120 4.20 26.35 -5.26
N GLN A 121 4.08 27.66 -5.54
CA GLN A 121 4.55 28.21 -6.82
C GLN A 121 6.06 28.03 -6.96
N ALA A 122 6.84 28.28 -5.91
CA ALA A 122 8.30 28.11 -5.95
C ALA A 122 8.72 26.66 -6.23
N ILE A 123 7.99 25.68 -5.68
CA ILE A 123 8.21 24.26 -6.01
C ILE A 123 7.86 23.99 -7.47
N GLU A 124 6.72 24.48 -7.97
CA GLU A 124 6.30 24.26 -9.37
C GLU A 124 7.20 24.96 -10.40
N ASP A 125 7.69 26.16 -10.07
CA ASP A 125 8.69 26.88 -10.87
C ASP A 125 9.96 26.05 -10.96
N LEU A 126 10.45 25.54 -9.82
CA LEU A 126 11.64 24.69 -9.77
C LEU A 126 11.46 23.39 -10.58
N VAL A 127 10.31 22.73 -10.43
CA VAL A 127 9.95 21.53 -11.21
C VAL A 127 10.00 21.82 -12.72
N THR A 128 9.53 22.99 -13.16
CA THR A 128 9.56 23.39 -14.57
C THR A 128 10.97 23.75 -15.03
N GLN A 129 11.74 24.48 -14.21
CA GLN A 129 13.11 24.89 -14.54
C GLN A 129 14.03 23.68 -14.75
N LEU A 130 13.84 22.61 -13.98
CA LEU A 130 14.63 21.37 -14.07
C LEU A 130 14.51 20.65 -15.42
N ASP A 131 13.52 20.97 -16.26
CA ASP A 131 13.47 20.46 -17.64
C ASP A 131 14.58 21.02 -18.53
N SER A 132 15.23 22.12 -18.12
CA SER A 132 16.27 22.79 -18.90
C SER A 132 17.52 23.19 -18.14
N GLN A 133 17.44 23.28 -16.81
CA GLN A 133 18.53 23.73 -15.96
C GLN A 133 19.01 22.57 -15.09
N LYS A 134 20.34 22.43 -14.99
CA LYS A 134 20.97 21.49 -14.06
C LYS A 134 20.52 21.80 -12.64
N GLY A 135 20.20 20.79 -11.86
CA GLY A 135 19.68 21.00 -10.52
C GLY A 135 19.06 19.75 -9.91
N VAL A 136 18.59 19.91 -8.67
CA VAL A 136 18.04 18.84 -7.85
C VAL A 136 16.78 19.36 -7.16
N LEU A 137 15.73 18.53 -7.14
CA LEU A 137 14.60 18.64 -6.23
C LEU A 137 14.47 17.31 -5.48
N LEU A 138 14.54 17.36 -4.15
CA LEU A 138 14.25 16.28 -3.22
C LEU A 138 12.97 16.60 -2.45
N THR A 139 12.11 15.61 -2.24
CA THR A 139 10.83 15.79 -1.53
C THR A 139 10.47 14.55 -0.73
N SER A 140 10.02 14.76 0.50
CA SER A 140 9.31 13.74 1.28
C SER A 140 7.85 14.15 1.37
N SER A 141 6.97 13.33 0.79
CA SER A 141 5.51 13.53 0.82
C SER A 141 4.81 12.58 1.80
N TYR A 142 5.59 11.69 2.42
CA TYR A 142 5.14 10.68 3.36
C TYR A 142 5.47 11.10 4.80
N GLU A 143 4.60 10.74 5.73
CA GLU A 143 4.80 10.99 7.16
C GLU A 143 4.71 9.64 7.88
N PHE A 144 5.73 9.34 8.68
CA PHE A 144 5.72 8.21 9.59
C PHE A 144 6.33 8.68 10.92
N PRO A 145 5.58 8.61 12.04
CA PRO A 145 6.03 9.15 13.32
C PRO A 145 7.42 8.64 13.72
N GLY A 146 8.32 9.57 14.05
CA GLY A 146 9.69 9.25 14.46
C GLY A 146 10.63 8.79 13.33
N ARG A 147 10.20 8.77 12.06
CA ARG A 147 11.01 8.29 10.94
C ARG A 147 11.03 9.24 9.74
N TYR A 148 9.86 9.66 9.26
CA TYR A 148 9.71 10.51 8.08
C TYR A 148 8.83 11.72 8.40
N ALA A 149 9.29 12.89 7.98
CA ALA A 149 8.54 14.14 7.99
C ALA A 149 8.33 14.65 6.56
N ARG A 150 7.40 15.58 6.36
CA ARG A 150 7.13 16.13 5.02
C ARG A 150 7.91 17.41 4.74
N TRP A 151 8.69 17.40 3.68
CA TRP A 151 9.55 18.52 3.31
C TRP A 151 9.88 18.51 1.82
N SER A 152 10.40 19.62 1.32
CA SER A 152 10.94 19.73 -0.03
C SER A 152 12.17 20.64 -0.04
N LEU A 153 13.20 20.23 -0.76
CA LEU A 153 14.46 20.94 -0.89
C LEU A 153 14.92 20.92 -2.34
N GLY A 154 15.34 22.05 -2.90
CA GLY A 154 15.91 22.01 -4.23
C GLY A 154 16.42 23.33 -4.79
N PHE A 155 17.03 23.23 -5.96
CA PHE A 155 17.75 24.32 -6.62
C PHE A 155 17.97 24.02 -8.10
N VAL A 156 18.32 25.07 -8.84
CA VAL A 156 18.81 25.05 -10.24
C VAL A 156 20.03 25.94 -10.36
N ASP A 157 20.76 25.77 -11.47
CA ASP A 157 21.95 26.55 -11.82
C ASP A 157 23.08 26.53 -10.76
N PRO A 158 23.46 25.35 -10.24
CA PRO A 158 24.53 25.24 -9.24
C PRO A 158 25.87 25.76 -9.79
N PRO A 159 26.71 26.41 -8.95
CA PRO A 159 28.05 26.83 -9.36
C PRO A 159 29.01 25.72 -9.75
N LEU A 160 28.94 24.55 -9.09
CA LEU A 160 29.89 23.46 -9.29
C LEU A 160 29.17 22.13 -9.54
N GLU A 161 29.82 21.31 -10.36
CA GLU A 161 29.50 19.91 -10.61
C GLU A 161 30.72 19.02 -10.32
N ILE A 162 30.49 17.91 -9.62
CA ILE A 162 31.47 16.86 -9.36
C ILE A 162 30.93 15.61 -10.05
N SER A 163 31.59 15.18 -11.11
CA SER A 163 31.22 14.01 -11.90
C SER A 163 32.33 12.97 -11.84
N GLY A 164 32.01 11.69 -11.73
CA GLY A 164 33.01 10.64 -11.68
C GLY A 164 32.57 9.34 -12.34
N ARG A 165 33.55 8.60 -12.84
CA ARG A 165 33.39 7.29 -13.45
C ARG A 165 34.63 6.43 -13.17
N GLY A 166 34.43 5.24 -12.61
CA GLY A 166 35.53 4.42 -12.11
C GLY A 166 36.42 5.24 -11.19
N GLN A 167 37.71 5.36 -11.53
CA GLN A 167 38.69 6.13 -10.77
C GLN A 167 38.90 7.57 -11.27
N ALA A 168 38.25 7.97 -12.37
CA ALA A 168 38.36 9.31 -12.92
C ALA A 168 37.28 10.22 -12.32
N CYS A 169 37.68 11.41 -11.85
CA CYS A 169 36.76 12.42 -11.33
C CYS A 169 37.03 13.77 -11.97
N THR A 170 35.98 14.55 -12.19
CA THR A 170 36.03 15.87 -12.80
C THR A 170 35.20 16.84 -11.95
N ILE A 171 35.82 17.94 -11.53
CA ILE A 171 35.18 19.04 -10.82
C ILE A 171 35.10 20.23 -11.77
N THR A 172 33.90 20.66 -12.12
CA THR A 172 33.65 21.68 -13.16
C THR A 172 32.94 22.90 -12.57
N ALA A 173 33.46 24.09 -12.86
CA ALA A 173 32.76 25.35 -12.65
C ALA A 173 31.72 25.56 -13.76
N LEU A 174 30.44 25.52 -13.40
CA LEU A 174 29.32 25.64 -14.35
C LEU A 174 29.01 27.10 -14.71
N ASN A 175 29.42 28.06 -13.87
CA ASN A 175 29.23 29.49 -14.08
C ASN A 175 30.37 30.31 -13.44
N ALA A 176 30.29 31.63 -13.58
CA ALA A 176 31.30 32.56 -13.04
C ALA A 176 31.45 32.47 -11.50
N ARG A 177 30.39 32.07 -10.78
CA ARG A 177 30.45 31.90 -9.33
C ARG A 177 31.24 30.66 -8.96
N GLY A 178 31.11 29.57 -9.73
CA GLY A 178 31.91 28.37 -9.57
C GLY A 178 33.41 28.63 -9.74
N ARG A 179 33.78 29.49 -10.70
CA ARG A 179 35.19 29.87 -10.94
C ARG A 179 35.87 30.53 -9.73
N VAL A 180 35.10 31.21 -8.87
CA VAL A 180 35.62 31.80 -7.61
C VAL A 180 36.09 30.71 -6.63
N LEU A 181 35.46 29.52 -6.65
CA LEU A 181 35.75 28.42 -5.73
C LEU A 181 36.92 27.54 -6.20
N MET A 182 37.25 27.57 -7.50
CA MET A 182 38.23 26.67 -8.10
C MET A 182 39.66 26.76 -7.52
N PRO A 183 40.18 27.93 -7.08
CA PRO A 183 41.49 27.98 -6.43
C PRO A 183 41.59 27.15 -5.15
N ALA A 184 40.55 27.18 -4.29
CA ALA A 184 40.50 26.38 -3.07
C ALA A 184 40.41 24.87 -3.38
N ILE A 185 39.64 24.52 -4.41
CA ILE A 185 39.51 23.13 -4.87
C ILE A 185 40.82 22.62 -5.46
N GLU A 186 41.53 23.43 -6.25
CA GLU A 186 42.84 23.10 -6.79
C GLU A 186 43.84 22.80 -5.66
N ALA A 187 43.86 23.60 -4.60
CA ALA A 187 44.71 23.37 -3.44
C ALA A 187 44.35 22.06 -2.71
N ALA A 188 43.06 21.77 -2.53
CA ALA A 188 42.60 20.51 -1.93
C ALA A 188 43.01 19.29 -2.76
N MET A 189 42.85 19.33 -4.08
CA MET A 189 43.25 18.23 -4.96
C MET A 189 44.78 18.04 -5.02
N LYS A 190 45.56 19.13 -4.95
CA LYS A 190 47.02 19.06 -4.81
C LYS A 190 47.43 18.37 -3.50
N THR A 191 46.72 18.66 -2.41
CA THR A 191 46.97 18.00 -1.12
C THR A 191 46.72 16.49 -1.21
N LEU A 192 45.64 16.05 -1.86
CA LEU A 192 45.39 14.61 -2.09
C LEU A 192 46.45 13.96 -2.98
N ARG A 193 47.02 14.70 -3.94
CA ARG A 193 48.14 14.23 -4.77
C ARG A 193 49.42 14.06 -3.95
N GLU A 194 49.70 14.98 -3.03
CA GLU A 194 50.84 14.88 -2.10
C GLU A 194 50.69 13.72 -1.10
N GLN A 195 49.45 13.34 -0.79
CA GLN A 195 49.11 12.18 0.04
C GLN A 195 49.08 10.86 -0.74
N GLU A 196 49.48 10.85 -2.02
CA GLU A 196 49.50 9.66 -2.89
C GLU A 196 48.12 8.99 -3.09
N ILE A 197 47.04 9.73 -2.85
CA ILE A 197 45.66 9.26 -3.09
C ILE A 197 45.27 9.45 -4.57
N LEU A 198 45.79 10.50 -5.19
CA LEU A 198 45.58 10.80 -6.61
C LEU A 198 46.84 10.48 -7.41
N GLU A 199 46.68 9.84 -8.55
CA GLU A 199 47.74 9.60 -9.53
C GLU A 199 47.99 10.85 -10.41
N GLN A 200 46.93 11.59 -10.72
CA GLN A 200 47.02 12.75 -11.60
C GLN A 200 46.07 13.85 -11.14
N VAL A 201 46.52 15.10 -11.27
CA VAL A 201 45.69 16.30 -11.15
C VAL A 201 45.99 17.18 -12.36
N LYS A 202 44.99 17.39 -13.21
CA LYS A 202 45.07 18.23 -14.40
C LYS A 202 44.11 19.41 -14.26
N ILE A 203 44.68 20.61 -14.38
CA ILE A 203 43.96 21.87 -14.23
C ILE A 203 43.69 22.44 -15.63
N VAL A 204 42.42 22.65 -15.96
CA VAL A 204 41.98 23.27 -17.20
C VAL A 204 41.59 24.70 -16.91
N LYS A 205 42.15 25.64 -17.69
CA LYS A 205 41.94 27.08 -17.53
C LYS A 205 41.40 27.69 -18.81
N GLU A 206 40.49 28.66 -18.66
CA GLU A 206 40.03 29.56 -19.73
C GLU A 206 40.23 31.00 -19.27
N HIS A 207 40.85 31.84 -20.10
CA HIS A 207 41.16 33.23 -19.74
C HIS A 207 41.86 33.37 -18.37
N GLU A 208 42.83 32.49 -18.09
CA GLU A 208 43.60 32.39 -16.83
C GLU A 208 42.80 31.94 -15.59
N GLU A 209 41.49 31.71 -15.71
CA GLU A 209 40.65 31.19 -14.62
C GLU A 209 40.50 29.67 -14.75
N THR A 210 40.67 28.95 -13.65
CA THR A 210 40.41 27.50 -13.61
C THR A 210 38.93 27.25 -13.84
N THR A 211 38.60 26.47 -14.87
CA THR A 211 37.22 26.07 -15.22
C THR A 211 36.94 24.64 -14.83
N ARG A 212 37.95 23.77 -14.84
CA ARG A 212 37.80 22.35 -14.55
C ARG A 212 39.07 21.77 -13.93
N VAL A 213 38.89 20.86 -12.97
CA VAL A 213 39.96 20.06 -12.38
C VAL A 213 39.62 18.59 -12.63
N GLU A 214 40.48 17.92 -13.40
CA GLU A 214 40.40 16.49 -13.69
C GLU A 214 41.38 15.75 -12.79
N VAL A 215 40.92 14.72 -12.09
CA VAL A 215 41.76 13.90 -11.22
C VAL A 215 41.59 12.41 -11.52
N GLN A 216 42.67 11.68 -11.32
CA GLN A 216 42.70 10.22 -11.39
C GLN A 216 43.04 9.71 -9.99
N VAL A 217 42.16 8.90 -9.41
CA VAL A 217 42.39 8.25 -8.12
C VAL A 217 43.27 7.02 -8.33
N VAL A 218 44.19 6.76 -7.41
CA VAL A 218 45.07 5.58 -7.45
C VAL A 218 44.23 4.31 -7.21
N PRO A 219 44.45 3.20 -7.93
CA PRO A 219 43.81 1.93 -7.62
C PRO A 219 44.11 1.47 -6.19
N PRO A 220 43.14 0.98 -5.40
CA PRO A 220 43.38 0.53 -4.03
C PRO A 220 44.50 -0.50 -3.89
N SER A 221 44.63 -1.40 -4.88
CA SER A 221 45.66 -2.44 -4.94
C SER A 221 47.09 -1.90 -4.96
N GLU A 222 47.30 -0.64 -5.38
CA GLU A 222 48.62 -0.02 -5.43
C GLU A 222 49.03 0.65 -4.11
N VAL A 223 48.05 0.99 -3.26
CA VAL A 223 48.30 1.63 -1.95
C VAL A 223 48.60 0.60 -0.86
N GLY A 224 48.10 -0.63 -1.00
CA GLY A 224 48.42 -1.76 -0.14
C GLY A 224 47.19 -2.47 0.41
N THR A 225 47.38 -3.20 1.52
CA THR A 225 46.31 -3.93 2.20
C THR A 225 45.64 -3.06 3.27
N PHE A 226 44.32 -3.12 3.37
CA PHE A 226 43.52 -2.40 4.36
C PHE A 226 42.89 -3.36 5.36
N ASN A 227 42.64 -2.88 6.58
CA ASN A 227 41.75 -3.60 7.50
C ASN A 227 40.31 -3.53 6.98
N GLU A 228 39.50 -4.54 7.26
CA GLU A 228 38.13 -4.60 6.75
C GLU A 228 37.24 -3.49 7.33
N GLU A 229 37.53 -3.04 8.55
CA GLU A 229 36.92 -1.88 9.19
C GLU A 229 37.25 -0.56 8.47
N GLU A 230 38.39 -0.49 7.79
CA GLU A 230 38.88 0.68 7.05
C GLU A 230 38.62 0.56 5.53
N ARG A 231 37.83 -0.43 5.10
CA ARG A 231 37.52 -0.65 3.68
C ARG A 231 36.95 0.59 2.99
N SER A 232 36.13 1.37 3.68
CA SER A 232 35.57 2.65 3.18
C SER A 232 36.60 3.78 3.03
N ARG A 233 37.83 3.59 3.55
CA ARG A 233 38.95 4.53 3.44
C ARG A 233 39.87 4.23 2.26
N GLN A 234 39.62 3.14 1.51
CA GLN A 234 40.35 2.87 0.28
C GLN A 234 40.22 4.05 -0.70
N PRO A 235 41.31 4.40 -1.42
CA PRO A 235 41.27 5.42 -2.46
C PRO A 235 40.15 5.15 -3.46
N SER A 236 39.20 6.08 -3.54
CA SER A 236 38.05 6.00 -4.44
C SER A 236 37.56 7.40 -4.79
N LEU A 237 36.51 7.51 -5.60
CA LEU A 237 35.83 8.80 -5.83
C LEU A 237 35.40 9.47 -4.50
N PHE A 238 35.13 8.67 -3.46
CA PHE A 238 34.77 9.20 -2.15
C PHE A 238 35.93 9.87 -1.41
N SER A 239 37.19 9.61 -1.77
CA SER A 239 38.32 10.39 -1.27
C SER A 239 38.27 11.83 -1.77
N VAL A 240 37.86 12.03 -3.03
CA VAL A 240 37.65 13.37 -3.61
C VAL A 240 36.46 14.05 -2.94
N VAL A 241 35.32 13.34 -2.80
CA VAL A 241 34.13 13.88 -2.11
C VAL A 241 34.46 14.27 -0.67
N ARG A 242 35.20 13.43 0.06
CA ARG A 242 35.59 13.69 1.44
C ARG A 242 36.49 14.92 1.56
N ALA A 243 37.47 15.09 0.67
CA ALA A 243 38.29 16.31 0.64
C ALA A 243 37.47 17.58 0.36
N LEU A 244 36.44 17.51 -0.48
CA LEU A 244 35.53 18.63 -0.71
C LEU A 244 34.63 18.89 0.51
N VAL A 245 34.13 17.85 1.18
CA VAL A 245 33.39 17.98 2.44
C VAL A 245 34.27 18.64 3.50
N ASP A 246 35.52 18.20 3.65
CA ASP A 246 36.46 18.80 4.59
C ASP A 246 36.74 20.27 4.27
N LEU A 247 36.96 20.60 2.99
CA LEU A 247 37.18 21.97 2.52
C LEU A 247 36.03 22.90 2.93
N PHE A 248 34.77 22.46 2.76
CA PHE A 248 33.60 23.29 3.03
C PHE A 248 32.98 23.08 4.43
N SER A 249 33.49 22.15 5.23
CA SER A 249 32.97 21.87 6.58
C SER A 249 33.12 23.04 7.54
N TYR A 250 32.22 23.14 8.51
CA TYR A 250 32.20 24.22 9.51
C TYR A 250 31.72 23.69 10.87
N GLN A 251 32.05 24.41 11.95
CA GLN A 251 31.59 24.05 13.31
C GLN A 251 30.17 24.54 13.60
N ALA A 252 29.83 25.74 13.11
CA ALA A 252 28.51 26.35 13.24
C ALA A 252 28.23 27.15 11.97
N GLY A 253 27.08 26.90 11.34
CA GLY A 253 26.71 27.46 10.06
C GLY A 253 25.31 27.02 9.62
N ASP A 254 24.93 27.37 8.40
CA ASP A 254 23.62 26.98 7.85
C ASP A 254 23.65 25.52 7.37
N ARG A 255 22.83 24.67 8.00
CA ARG A 255 22.82 23.21 7.83
C ARG A 255 22.33 22.73 6.46
N GLN A 256 21.92 23.65 5.60
CA GLN A 256 21.44 23.33 4.26
C GLN A 256 22.56 23.35 3.21
N LEU A 257 23.77 23.81 3.56
CA LEU A 257 24.88 23.79 2.61
C LEU A 257 25.53 22.39 2.56
N GLY A 258 25.61 21.82 1.36
CA GLY A 258 26.18 20.50 1.12
C GLY A 258 26.27 20.14 -0.36
N LEU A 259 26.57 18.88 -0.64
CA LEU A 259 26.61 18.31 -1.98
C LEU A 259 25.34 17.50 -2.24
N TYR A 260 24.71 17.69 -3.39
CA TYR A 260 23.41 17.10 -3.73
C TYR A 260 23.46 16.42 -5.09
N GLY A 261 22.91 15.22 -5.21
CA GLY A 261 22.82 14.54 -6.50
C GLY A 261 22.59 13.04 -6.39
N ALA A 262 23.31 12.29 -7.22
CA ALA A 262 23.12 10.87 -7.44
C ALA A 262 24.43 10.07 -7.34
N PHE A 263 24.28 8.83 -6.88
CA PHE A 263 25.31 7.84 -6.68
C PHE A 263 24.88 6.58 -7.45
N GLY A 264 25.66 6.20 -8.46
CA GLY A 264 25.39 5.08 -9.34
C GLY A 264 25.85 3.74 -8.77
N TYR A 265 25.25 2.65 -9.23
CA TYR A 265 25.49 1.30 -8.73
C TYR A 265 26.97 0.88 -8.86
N ASP A 266 27.62 1.24 -9.97
CA ASP A 266 28.99 0.85 -10.29
C ASP A 266 30.05 1.45 -9.33
N LEU A 267 29.66 2.38 -8.44
CA LEU A 267 30.53 2.83 -7.34
C LEU A 267 31.04 1.68 -6.47
N THR A 268 30.26 0.59 -6.35
CA THR A 268 30.65 -0.58 -5.56
C THR A 268 31.91 -1.27 -6.08
N PHE A 269 32.19 -1.19 -7.38
CA PHE A 269 33.33 -1.86 -8.01
C PHE A 269 34.67 -1.19 -7.68
N GLN A 270 34.65 -0.03 -7.00
CA GLN A 270 35.86 0.65 -6.56
C GLN A 270 36.46 0.03 -5.30
N PHE A 271 35.70 -0.79 -4.57
CA PHE A 271 36.11 -1.37 -3.30
C PHE A 271 35.63 -2.82 -3.09
N GLU A 272 34.89 -3.39 -4.04
CA GLU A 272 34.61 -4.83 -4.15
C GLU A 272 35.33 -5.40 -5.38
N PRO A 273 36.09 -6.51 -5.24
CA PRO A 273 36.75 -7.15 -6.37
C PRO A 273 35.74 -7.95 -7.19
N ILE A 274 35.11 -7.31 -8.18
CA ILE A 274 34.14 -7.92 -9.09
C ILE A 274 34.75 -8.06 -10.48
N ASP A 275 34.62 -9.26 -11.06
CA ASP A 275 35.00 -9.50 -12.45
C ASP A 275 33.91 -8.94 -13.37
N LEU A 276 34.20 -7.83 -14.04
CA LEU A 276 33.25 -7.14 -14.91
C LEU A 276 33.01 -7.92 -16.21
N ALA A 277 31.76 -8.30 -16.46
CA ALA A 277 31.32 -9.02 -17.65
C ALA A 277 30.55 -8.14 -18.65
N GLN A 278 29.92 -7.07 -18.17
CA GLN A 278 29.06 -6.20 -18.98
C GLN A 278 29.83 -5.02 -19.59
N GLU A 279 29.41 -4.59 -20.78
CA GLU A 279 29.96 -3.39 -21.42
C GLU A 279 29.25 -2.13 -20.89
N ARG A 280 30.03 -1.16 -20.38
CA ARG A 280 29.52 0.15 -19.94
C ARG A 280 29.67 1.20 -21.03
N ASP A 281 28.62 1.99 -21.23
CA ASP A 281 28.66 3.16 -22.11
C ASP A 281 29.79 4.12 -21.70
N SER A 282 30.49 4.67 -22.70
CA SER A 282 31.52 5.69 -22.50
C SER A 282 31.02 6.95 -21.77
N GLU A 283 29.73 7.28 -21.91
CA GLU A 283 29.06 8.42 -21.29
C GLU A 283 28.46 8.10 -19.91
N GLN A 284 28.53 6.85 -19.43
CA GLN A 284 28.01 6.50 -18.10
C GLN A 284 28.78 7.26 -17.01
N ARG A 285 28.03 7.78 -16.03
CA ARG A 285 28.57 8.41 -14.83
C ARG A 285 28.16 7.59 -13.60
N ASP A 286 29.09 7.40 -12.69
CA ASP A 286 28.87 6.64 -11.44
C ASP A 286 28.65 7.57 -10.25
N LEU A 287 29.08 8.83 -10.35
CA LEU A 287 28.85 9.85 -9.34
C LEU A 287 28.49 11.17 -10.03
N LEU A 288 27.44 11.84 -9.56
CA LEU A 288 27.21 13.23 -9.93
C LEU A 288 26.63 14.01 -8.75
N LEU A 289 27.39 15.00 -8.27
CA LEU A 289 27.00 15.88 -7.18
C LEU A 289 27.13 17.35 -7.58
N TYR A 290 26.23 18.18 -7.10
CA TYR A 290 26.26 19.62 -7.28
C TYR A 290 26.47 20.34 -5.95
N LEU A 291 27.20 21.45 -5.99
CA LEU A 291 27.21 22.44 -4.90
C LEU A 291 26.25 23.58 -5.27
N PRO A 292 25.13 23.77 -4.55
CA PRO A 292 24.22 24.89 -4.80
C PRO A 292 24.68 26.18 -4.13
N ASP A 293 24.24 27.32 -4.68
CA ASP A 293 24.36 28.65 -4.05
C ASP A 293 23.02 29.35 -3.82
N THR A 294 21.93 28.69 -4.20
CA THR A 294 20.54 29.07 -3.95
C THR A 294 19.79 27.82 -3.62
N MET A 295 18.97 27.83 -2.58
CA MET A 295 18.15 26.69 -2.23
C MET A 295 16.77 27.12 -1.76
N LEU A 296 15.77 26.41 -2.26
CA LEU A 296 14.42 26.41 -1.71
C LEU A 296 14.33 25.34 -0.62
N VAL A 297 13.86 25.71 0.56
CA VAL A 297 13.65 24.82 1.70
C VAL A 297 12.21 24.98 2.16
N VAL A 298 11.43 23.91 2.14
CA VAL A 298 10.00 23.91 2.50
C VAL A 298 9.76 22.84 3.55
N ASP A 299 9.28 23.26 4.72
CA ASP A 299 8.76 22.39 5.77
C ASP A 299 7.22 22.39 5.62
N GLN A 300 6.68 21.27 5.14
CA GLN A 300 5.25 21.17 4.84
C GLN A 300 4.41 21.01 6.12
N ASP A 301 5.00 20.46 7.17
CA ASP A 301 4.33 20.19 8.45
C ASP A 301 4.20 21.47 9.27
N LYS A 302 5.30 22.25 9.39
CA LYS A 302 5.30 23.56 10.06
C LYS A 302 4.75 24.68 9.19
N ARG A 303 4.47 24.41 7.91
CA ARG A 303 4.02 25.39 6.91
C ARG A 303 4.96 26.57 6.80
N ASP A 304 6.25 26.29 6.82
CA ASP A 304 7.30 27.28 6.66
C ASP A 304 8.03 27.04 5.34
N ALA A 305 8.45 28.12 4.69
CA ALA A 305 9.23 28.05 3.47
C ALA A 305 10.28 29.17 3.43
N TRP A 306 11.45 28.86 2.91
CA TRP A 306 12.58 29.76 2.84
C TRP A 306 13.33 29.60 1.53
N ARG A 307 13.91 30.71 1.08
CA ARG A 307 14.98 30.70 0.09
C ARG A 307 16.27 31.11 0.78
N VAL A 308 17.28 30.28 0.65
CA VAL A 308 18.64 30.50 1.16
C VAL A 308 19.56 30.80 -0.02
N CYS A 309 20.29 31.89 0.03
CA CYS A 309 21.26 32.27 -1.00
C CYS A 309 22.65 32.37 -0.36
N TYR A 310 23.63 31.66 -0.91
CA TYR A 310 25.01 31.66 -0.45
C TYR A 310 25.85 32.59 -1.31
N ASP A 311 26.75 33.33 -0.67
CA ASP A 311 27.86 34.03 -1.30
C ASP A 311 29.18 33.53 -0.70
N PHE A 312 30.13 33.21 -1.56
CA PHE A 312 31.42 32.63 -1.22
C PHE A 312 32.53 33.64 -1.47
N ASN A 313 33.52 33.67 -0.58
CA ASN A 313 34.74 34.46 -0.75
C ASN A 313 35.97 33.57 -0.52
N VAL A 314 36.85 33.56 -1.52
CA VAL A 314 38.11 32.82 -1.57
C VAL A 314 39.18 33.79 -2.05
N ASP A 315 40.27 33.94 -1.29
CA ASP A 315 41.44 34.76 -1.65
C ASP A 315 41.10 36.16 -2.21
N GLN A 316 40.21 36.89 -1.52
CA GLN A 316 39.72 38.23 -1.89
C GLN A 316 38.78 38.30 -3.11
N LYS A 317 38.50 37.18 -3.78
CA LYS A 317 37.47 37.09 -4.82
C LYS A 317 36.15 36.67 -4.18
N SER A 318 35.09 37.43 -4.45
CA SER A 318 33.75 37.19 -3.90
C SER A 318 32.77 36.88 -5.02
N THR A 319 31.81 35.99 -4.75
CA THR A 319 30.66 35.79 -5.63
C THR A 319 29.61 36.90 -5.49
N GLN A 320 29.71 37.75 -4.46
CA GLN A 320 28.75 38.81 -4.24
C GLN A 320 28.64 39.74 -5.47
N GLY A 321 27.41 39.96 -5.95
CA GLY A 321 27.14 40.75 -7.14
C GLY A 321 27.29 40.00 -8.48
N ILE A 322 27.80 38.76 -8.48
CA ILE A 322 27.80 37.90 -9.66
C ILE A 322 26.43 37.22 -9.80
N PRO A 323 25.76 37.29 -10.97
CA PRO A 323 24.46 36.65 -11.20
C PRO A 323 24.49 35.13 -10.95
N ARG A 324 23.38 34.60 -10.41
CA ARG A 324 23.14 33.17 -10.19
C ARG A 324 22.41 32.58 -11.39
N THR A 325 23.13 32.42 -12.50
CA THR A 325 22.57 31.99 -13.78
C THR A 325 23.36 30.83 -14.35
N GLY A 326 22.66 29.86 -14.94
CA GLY A 326 23.23 28.78 -15.73
C GLY A 326 22.94 28.94 -17.23
N THR A 327 23.44 27.98 -18.01
CA THR A 327 23.12 27.88 -19.44
C THR A 327 21.99 26.86 -19.62
N PRO A 328 20.77 27.28 -19.96
CA PRO A 328 19.66 26.36 -20.11
C PRO A 328 19.87 25.46 -21.33
N GLN A 329 19.68 24.16 -21.15
CA GLN A 329 19.64 23.15 -22.19
C GLN A 329 18.26 22.49 -22.18
N PRO A 330 17.32 22.94 -23.02
CA PRO A 330 15.97 22.38 -23.05
C PRO A 330 15.98 20.86 -23.25
N PHE A 331 15.04 20.18 -22.60
CA PHE A 331 14.77 18.77 -22.84
C PHE A 331 14.58 18.48 -24.33
N GLN A 332 15.23 17.42 -24.79
CA GLN A 332 15.12 16.92 -26.16
C GLN A 332 14.35 15.60 -26.17
N ALA A 333 13.28 15.57 -26.97
CA ALA A 333 12.51 14.36 -27.21
C ALA A 333 13.34 13.32 -27.98
N TYR A 334 12.92 12.06 -27.93
CA TYR A 334 13.59 10.98 -28.64
C TYR A 334 13.66 11.26 -30.15
N ALA A 335 14.87 11.29 -30.70
CA ALA A 335 15.08 11.37 -32.14
C ALA A 335 14.75 10.01 -32.77
N THR A 336 13.96 10.00 -33.85
CA THR A 336 13.54 8.76 -34.53
C THR A 336 14.75 7.91 -34.95
N SER A 337 15.02 6.83 -34.21
CA SER A 337 15.97 5.77 -34.58
C SER A 337 15.24 4.43 -34.74
N THR A 338 15.77 3.57 -35.63
CA THR A 338 15.26 2.23 -35.94
C THR A 338 15.55 1.20 -34.85
N ASP A 339 16.47 1.48 -33.93
CA ASP A 339 17.04 0.47 -33.02
C ASP A 339 16.48 0.59 -31.58
N PHE A 340 15.20 0.97 -31.45
CA PHE A 340 14.54 1.06 -30.16
C PHE A 340 14.12 -0.32 -29.64
N VAL A 341 14.60 -0.69 -28.45
CA VAL A 341 14.24 -1.94 -27.77
C VAL A 341 13.42 -1.64 -26.51
N GLU A 342 12.15 -2.04 -26.52
CA GLU A 342 11.19 -1.80 -25.43
C GLU A 342 11.57 -2.46 -24.10
N ARG A 343 12.24 -3.61 -24.13
CA ARG A 343 12.76 -4.28 -22.92
C ARG A 343 14.04 -5.04 -23.23
N ASP A 344 15.01 -4.98 -22.33
CA ASP A 344 16.31 -5.65 -22.52
C ASP A 344 16.22 -7.18 -22.41
N THR A 345 15.26 -7.65 -21.61
CA THR A 345 15.04 -9.05 -21.27
C THR A 345 13.72 -9.51 -21.89
N PRO A 346 13.71 -10.33 -22.96
CA PRO A 346 12.50 -10.95 -23.50
C PRO A 346 11.69 -11.74 -22.47
N PRO A 347 10.37 -11.93 -22.67
CA PRO A 347 9.54 -12.75 -21.80
C PRO A 347 10.13 -14.16 -21.59
N SER A 348 10.00 -14.70 -20.37
CA SER A 348 10.55 -15.97 -19.90
C SER A 348 12.08 -16.00 -19.70
N GLU A 349 12.82 -15.01 -20.18
CA GLU A 349 14.27 -14.99 -19.96
C GLU A 349 14.62 -14.63 -18.51
N PHE A 350 13.86 -13.73 -17.88
CA PHE A 350 14.02 -13.44 -16.46
C PHE A 350 13.80 -14.70 -15.60
N ALA A 351 12.78 -15.50 -15.93
CA ALA A 351 12.50 -16.77 -15.26
C ALA A 351 13.67 -17.77 -15.37
N ASN A 352 14.38 -17.80 -16.50
CA ASN A 352 15.59 -18.62 -16.64
C ASN A 352 16.72 -18.15 -15.71
N SER A 353 16.89 -16.85 -15.51
CA SER A 353 17.87 -16.32 -14.55
C SER A 353 17.51 -16.67 -13.10
N VAL A 354 16.21 -16.77 -12.77
CA VAL A 354 15.75 -17.31 -11.48
C VAL A 354 16.17 -18.76 -11.31
N LEU A 355 16.03 -19.60 -12.35
CA LEU A 355 16.48 -20.99 -12.30
C LEU A 355 17.98 -21.11 -12.06
N LYS A 356 18.80 -20.25 -12.68
CA LYS A 356 20.24 -20.19 -12.40
C LYS A 356 20.53 -19.83 -10.94
N ALA A 357 19.86 -18.81 -10.41
CA ALA A 357 20.03 -18.42 -9.00
C ALA A 357 19.68 -19.59 -8.05
N LYS A 358 18.65 -20.38 -8.38
CA LYS A 358 18.29 -21.58 -7.62
C LYS A 358 19.38 -22.64 -7.61
N GLU A 359 20.16 -22.81 -8.67
CA GLU A 359 21.31 -23.72 -8.65
C GLU A 359 22.43 -23.21 -7.72
N GLU A 360 22.67 -21.90 -7.70
CA GLU A 360 23.64 -21.28 -6.78
C GLU A 360 23.19 -21.38 -5.30
N PHE A 361 21.89 -21.23 -5.04
CA PHE A 361 21.31 -21.44 -3.71
C PHE A 361 21.51 -22.89 -3.22
N LYS A 362 21.34 -23.90 -4.09
CA LYS A 362 21.48 -25.32 -3.71
C LYS A 362 22.88 -25.67 -3.22
N VAL A 363 23.90 -25.06 -3.79
CA VAL A 363 25.31 -25.31 -3.44
C VAL A 363 25.82 -24.37 -2.35
N GLY A 364 24.99 -23.42 -1.91
CA GLY A 364 25.30 -22.49 -0.81
C GLY A 364 26.18 -21.31 -1.23
N ASN A 365 26.27 -21.00 -2.52
CA ASN A 365 26.99 -19.83 -3.03
C ASN A 365 26.24 -18.53 -2.75
N LEU A 366 24.90 -18.61 -2.79
CA LEU A 366 24.00 -17.51 -2.50
C LEU A 366 22.96 -17.97 -1.46
N PHE A 367 22.36 -17.01 -0.75
CA PHE A 367 21.17 -17.18 0.09
C PHE A 367 19.99 -16.38 -0.46
N GLU A 368 20.32 -15.21 -1.02
CA GLU A 368 19.39 -14.27 -1.64
C GLU A 368 20.10 -13.59 -2.81
N ALA A 369 19.37 -13.28 -3.89
CA ALA A 369 19.87 -12.48 -5.00
C ALA A 369 18.75 -11.62 -5.57
N VAL A 370 19.05 -10.38 -5.96
CA VAL A 370 18.08 -9.47 -6.56
C VAL A 370 18.49 -9.22 -8.00
N LEU A 371 17.78 -9.85 -8.93
CA LEU A 371 17.93 -9.59 -10.36
C LEU A 371 16.87 -8.59 -10.83
N SER A 372 17.20 -7.89 -11.90
CA SER A 372 16.35 -6.85 -12.48
C SER A 372 16.35 -6.87 -13.99
N GLN A 373 15.31 -6.27 -14.57
CA GLN A 373 15.16 -6.06 -16.00
C GLN A 373 14.68 -4.63 -16.29
N THR A 374 14.98 -4.15 -17.50
CA THR A 374 14.73 -2.77 -17.91
C THR A 374 13.63 -2.70 -18.95
N PHE A 375 12.67 -1.80 -18.73
CA PHE A 375 11.60 -1.43 -19.64
C PHE A 375 11.84 0.00 -20.14
N ARG A 376 11.53 0.27 -21.41
CA ARG A 376 11.81 1.54 -22.07
C ARG A 376 10.59 2.09 -22.77
N GLU A 377 10.42 3.40 -22.67
CA GLU A 377 9.38 4.16 -23.34
C GLU A 377 9.98 5.41 -23.99
N LYS A 378 9.37 5.86 -25.10
CA LYS A 378 9.80 7.07 -25.80
C LYS A 378 9.08 8.28 -25.22
N LEU A 379 9.82 9.35 -24.95
CA LEU A 379 9.23 10.62 -24.53
C LEU A 379 9.10 11.57 -25.72
N THR A 380 7.95 12.26 -25.76
CA THR A 380 7.69 13.37 -26.68
C THR A 380 8.03 14.71 -26.03
N VAL A 381 8.08 15.78 -26.82
CA VAL A 381 8.34 17.14 -26.32
C VAL A 381 7.26 17.63 -25.34
N GLU A 382 6.06 17.05 -25.41
CA GLU A 382 4.93 17.34 -24.50
C GLU A 382 5.03 16.55 -23.18
N GLN A 383 6.00 15.64 -23.06
CA GLN A 383 6.24 14.79 -21.88
C GLN A 383 7.65 15.01 -21.32
N PRO A 384 8.04 16.24 -20.96
CA PRO A 384 9.33 16.46 -20.32
C PRO A 384 9.37 15.82 -18.91
N PRO A 385 10.57 15.65 -18.32
CA PRO A 385 10.77 15.09 -16.98
C PRO A 385 9.85 15.68 -15.89
N SER A 386 9.55 16.98 -15.95
CA SER A 386 8.63 17.63 -15.00
C SER A 386 7.21 17.09 -15.05
N THR A 387 6.69 16.74 -16.23
CA THR A 387 5.36 16.14 -16.40
C THR A 387 5.30 14.76 -15.74
N LEU A 388 6.36 13.97 -15.92
CA LEU A 388 6.51 12.65 -15.28
C LEU A 388 6.53 12.79 -13.75
N PHE A 389 7.32 13.73 -13.24
CA PHE A 389 7.41 14.00 -11.80
C PHE A 389 6.06 14.39 -11.19
N ARG A 390 5.31 15.32 -11.83
CA ARG A 390 3.97 15.73 -11.35
C ARG A 390 3.01 14.55 -11.26
N ARG A 391 2.98 13.70 -12.29
CA ARG A 391 2.13 12.49 -12.33
C ARG A 391 2.50 11.50 -11.24
N LEU A 392 3.80 11.25 -11.03
CA LEU A 392 4.30 10.37 -9.98
C LEU A 392 3.96 10.90 -8.59
N ARG A 393 4.23 12.18 -8.32
CA ARG A 393 3.94 12.83 -7.03
C ARG A 393 2.46 12.75 -6.66
N ALA A 394 1.56 12.93 -7.62
CA ALA A 394 0.11 12.84 -7.39
C ALA A 394 -0.37 11.41 -7.09
N ARG A 395 0.29 10.41 -7.66
CA ARG A 395 -0.15 9.00 -7.60
C ARG A 395 0.52 8.22 -6.47
N ASN A 396 1.81 8.39 -6.26
CA ASN A 396 2.65 7.56 -5.41
C ASN A 396 3.41 8.46 -4.42
N PRO A 397 2.76 8.90 -3.32
CA PRO A 397 3.48 9.57 -2.25
C PRO A 397 4.52 8.64 -1.65
N ALA A 398 5.72 9.15 -1.45
CA ALA A 398 6.89 8.40 -1.02
C ALA A 398 7.76 9.24 -0.05
N PRO A 399 8.54 8.58 0.82
CA PRO A 399 9.50 9.26 1.70
C PRO A 399 10.67 9.89 0.93
N TYR A 400 11.06 9.32 -0.22
CA TYR A 400 12.14 9.84 -1.06
C TYR A 400 11.70 10.07 -2.50
N GLY A 401 11.01 11.20 -2.74
CA GLY A 401 10.68 11.68 -4.08
C GLY A 401 11.77 12.62 -4.62
N PHE A 402 12.01 12.58 -5.94
CA PHE A 402 13.02 13.44 -6.56
C PHE A 402 12.82 13.68 -8.05
N LEU A 403 13.30 14.85 -8.50
CA LEU A 403 13.53 15.22 -9.89
C LEU A 403 14.93 15.82 -9.98
N ILE A 404 15.83 15.18 -10.73
CA ILE A 404 17.22 15.60 -10.86
C ILE A 404 17.54 15.75 -12.34
N ASN A 405 18.05 16.92 -12.72
CA ASN A 405 18.66 17.15 -14.03
C ASN A 405 20.17 16.97 -13.89
N LEU A 406 20.67 15.85 -14.41
CA LEU A 406 22.08 15.46 -14.37
C LEU A 406 22.89 16.13 -15.50
N GLY A 407 22.27 16.95 -16.35
CA GLY A 407 22.87 17.44 -17.59
C GLY A 407 22.99 16.34 -18.65
N GLU A 408 23.50 16.71 -19.84
CA GLU A 408 23.73 15.78 -20.96
C GLU A 408 22.47 15.00 -21.37
N GLN A 409 21.32 15.69 -21.33
CA GLN A 409 19.99 15.11 -21.58
C GLN A 409 19.67 13.89 -20.70
N GLU A 410 20.27 13.82 -19.51
CA GLU A 410 20.04 12.78 -18.51
C GLU A 410 19.30 13.32 -17.28
N TYR A 411 18.26 12.62 -16.85
CA TYR A 411 17.41 13.00 -15.72
C TYR A 411 17.03 11.78 -14.88
N LEU A 412 16.80 12.00 -13.59
CA LEU A 412 16.23 11.01 -12.69
C LEU A 412 14.90 11.52 -12.13
N VAL A 413 13.86 10.72 -12.25
CA VAL A 413 12.52 11.01 -11.71
C VAL A 413 12.07 9.83 -10.87
N GLY A 414 11.91 10.01 -9.56
CA GLY A 414 11.65 8.88 -8.67
C GLY A 414 10.73 9.21 -7.49
N ALA A 415 10.14 8.14 -6.96
CA ALA A 415 9.35 8.13 -5.73
C ALA A 415 9.73 6.86 -4.95
N SER A 416 10.94 6.86 -4.39
CA SER A 416 11.52 5.70 -3.73
C SER A 416 10.89 5.46 -2.35
N PRO A 417 10.48 4.21 -2.06
CA PRO A 417 9.95 3.85 -0.75
C PRO A 417 11.03 3.67 0.32
N GLU A 418 12.30 3.50 -0.08
CA GLU A 418 13.34 2.97 0.80
C GLU A 418 14.46 3.98 1.08
N MET A 419 14.69 4.24 2.37
CA MET A 419 15.87 4.95 2.87
C MET A 419 17.11 4.10 2.62
N PHE A 420 18.15 4.70 2.03
CA PHE A 420 19.44 4.02 1.94
C PHE A 420 20.20 4.16 3.26
N VAL A 421 20.79 5.33 3.51
CA VAL A 421 21.45 5.66 4.77
C VAL A 421 21.09 7.09 5.16
N ARG A 422 20.81 7.30 6.43
CA ARG A 422 20.69 8.63 7.05
C ARG A 422 21.66 8.74 8.22
N CYS A 423 22.43 9.82 8.27
CA CYS A 423 23.33 10.17 9.35
C CYS A 423 22.93 11.54 9.92
N GLU A 424 22.64 11.60 11.22
CA GLU A 424 22.25 12.84 11.89
C GLU A 424 22.96 12.96 13.24
N ALA A 425 23.39 14.18 13.58
CA ALA A 425 23.95 14.47 14.89
C ALA A 425 22.86 14.37 15.97
N THR A 426 23.18 13.72 17.08
CA THR A 426 22.28 13.51 18.21
C THR A 426 22.14 14.75 19.08
N ASN A 427 20.94 14.92 19.64
CA ASN A 427 20.64 15.96 20.63
C ASN A 427 20.96 15.47 22.05
N ASP A 428 20.90 16.37 23.04
CA ASP A 428 21.27 16.11 24.44
C ASP A 428 20.52 14.95 25.11
N ASN A 429 19.33 14.57 24.61
CA ASN A 429 18.47 13.55 25.20
C ASN A 429 18.47 12.19 24.46
N ASP A 430 19.28 12.02 23.42
CA ASP A 430 19.25 10.83 22.56
C ASP A 430 20.25 9.75 23.03
N TYR A 431 21.56 10.02 22.95
CA TYR A 431 22.61 9.07 23.36
C TYR A 431 23.77 9.77 24.07
N ARG A 432 24.66 10.42 23.32
CA ARG A 432 25.65 11.38 23.82
C ARG A 432 25.62 12.62 22.91
N PRO A 433 25.77 13.84 23.42
CA PRO A 433 25.76 15.04 22.57
C PRO A 433 26.81 14.96 21.46
N GLY A 434 26.39 15.22 20.22
CA GLY A 434 27.29 15.24 19.06
C GLY A 434 27.74 13.88 18.52
N ALA A 435 27.18 12.76 19.01
CA ALA A 435 27.32 11.49 18.30
C ALA A 435 26.54 11.54 16.97
N ILE A 436 26.96 10.73 16.00
CA ILE A 436 26.26 10.63 14.72
C ILE A 436 25.44 9.35 14.73
N ARG A 437 24.11 9.46 14.74
CA ARG A 437 23.20 8.34 14.57
C ARG A 437 23.14 7.96 13.08
N VAL A 438 23.31 6.68 12.79
CA VAL A 438 23.13 6.06 11.47
C VAL A 438 21.85 5.26 11.47
N GLU A 439 20.98 5.53 10.51
CA GLU A 439 19.70 4.85 10.35
C GLU A 439 19.54 4.29 8.94
N THR A 440 18.86 3.15 8.87
CA THR A 440 18.37 2.55 7.62
C THR A 440 17.01 1.91 7.89
N CYS A 441 16.25 1.65 6.82
CA CYS A 441 14.94 1.03 6.92
C CYS A 441 14.79 -0.06 5.86
N PRO A 442 15.35 -1.27 6.09
CA PRO A 442 15.18 -2.39 5.16
C PRO A 442 13.70 -2.69 4.94
N ILE A 443 13.31 -2.82 3.67
CA ILE A 443 11.93 -3.11 3.26
C ILE A 443 11.90 -4.45 2.53
N SER A 444 10.96 -5.31 2.92
CA SER A 444 10.60 -6.52 2.20
C SER A 444 9.14 -6.86 2.51
N GLY A 445 8.47 -7.65 1.68
CA GLY A 445 7.04 -7.87 1.81
C GLY A 445 6.20 -6.72 1.28
N THR A 446 5.46 -6.98 0.21
CA THR A 446 4.57 -5.99 -0.42
C THR A 446 3.23 -6.59 -0.77
N VAL A 447 2.14 -5.98 -0.32
CA VAL A 447 0.78 -6.31 -0.79
C VAL A 447 0.03 -5.06 -1.23
N ALA A 448 -0.89 -5.19 -2.18
CA ALA A 448 -1.75 -4.08 -2.59
C ALA A 448 -2.77 -3.73 -1.49
N ARG A 449 -3.20 -2.46 -1.45
CA ARG A 449 -4.33 -2.01 -0.62
C ARG A 449 -5.65 -2.66 -1.06
N GLY A 450 -6.45 -3.08 -0.09
CA GLY A 450 -7.80 -3.60 -0.27
C GLY A 450 -8.78 -2.52 -0.75
N ALA A 451 -9.96 -2.95 -1.20
CA ALA A 451 -11.06 -2.05 -1.55
C ALA A 451 -11.64 -1.33 -0.33
N ASP A 452 -11.48 -1.92 0.87
CA ASP A 452 -11.91 -1.35 2.14
C ASP A 452 -11.01 -1.79 3.31
N ALA A 453 -11.34 -1.31 4.50
CA ALA A 453 -10.57 -1.57 5.72
C ALA A 453 -10.56 -3.04 6.16
N LEU A 454 -11.58 -3.83 5.82
CA LEU A 454 -11.64 -5.25 6.18
C LEU A 454 -10.70 -6.05 5.29
N GLU A 455 -10.72 -5.76 3.99
CA GLU A 455 -9.79 -6.38 3.05
C GLU A 455 -8.34 -5.95 3.34
N ASP A 456 -8.09 -4.68 3.67
CA ASP A 456 -6.78 -4.23 4.14
C ASP A 456 -6.30 -5.05 5.35
N ALA A 457 -7.16 -5.22 6.37
CA ALA A 457 -6.81 -5.99 7.57
C ALA A 457 -6.50 -7.47 7.25
N GLN A 458 -7.25 -8.08 6.32
CA GLN A 458 -6.98 -9.44 5.86
C GLN A 458 -5.65 -9.53 5.12
N ARG A 459 -5.35 -8.58 4.20
CA ARG A 459 -4.09 -8.54 3.45
C ARG A 459 -2.89 -8.29 4.35
N VAL A 460 -3.01 -7.40 5.35
CA VAL A 460 -1.99 -7.19 6.39
C VAL A 460 -1.74 -8.48 7.16
N LYS A 461 -2.80 -9.17 7.60
CA LYS A 461 -2.68 -10.45 8.31
C LYS A 461 -1.95 -11.48 7.44
N SER A 462 -2.31 -11.59 6.17
CA SER A 462 -1.65 -12.50 5.23
C SER A 462 -0.17 -12.17 5.04
N LEU A 463 0.18 -10.89 4.88
CA LEU A 463 1.57 -10.44 4.78
C LEU A 463 2.36 -10.77 6.07
N MET A 464 1.78 -10.51 7.23
CA MET A 464 2.40 -10.79 8.53
C MET A 464 2.55 -12.28 8.84
N MET A 465 1.78 -13.15 8.19
CA MET A 465 1.86 -14.60 8.37
C MET A 465 2.63 -15.31 7.24
N ASN A 466 3.11 -14.58 6.24
CA ASN A 466 3.89 -15.17 5.15
C ASN A 466 5.34 -15.43 5.59
N ALA A 467 5.70 -16.72 5.65
CA ALA A 467 7.03 -17.15 6.07
C ALA A 467 8.15 -16.76 5.09
N LYS A 468 7.86 -16.67 3.77
CA LYS A 468 8.82 -16.22 2.75
C LYS A 468 9.25 -14.78 3.04
N GLU A 469 8.26 -13.88 3.13
CA GLU A 469 8.49 -12.43 3.36
C GLU A 469 9.17 -12.18 4.71
N GLU A 470 8.82 -12.97 5.75
CA GLU A 470 9.50 -12.90 7.04
C GLU A 470 10.98 -13.31 6.95
N SER A 471 11.29 -14.36 6.18
CA SER A 471 12.66 -14.83 5.97
C SER A 471 13.48 -13.81 5.19
N GLU A 472 12.92 -13.26 4.11
CA GLU A 472 13.57 -12.23 3.29
C GLU A 472 13.93 -11.00 4.12
N LEU A 473 12.95 -10.43 4.85
CA LEU A 473 13.21 -9.25 5.69
C LEU A 473 14.23 -9.52 6.80
N THR A 474 14.25 -10.75 7.33
CA THR A 474 15.22 -11.14 8.37
C THR A 474 16.65 -11.11 7.83
N MET A 475 16.89 -11.63 6.63
CA MET A 475 18.22 -11.62 6.01
C MET A 475 18.67 -10.20 5.69
N CYS A 476 17.80 -9.37 5.11
CA CYS A 476 18.08 -7.95 4.88
C CYS A 476 18.48 -7.22 6.17
N THR A 477 17.76 -7.49 7.26
CA THR A 477 18.03 -6.86 8.56
C THR A 477 19.34 -7.34 9.19
N ASP A 478 19.68 -8.63 9.07
CA ASP A 478 20.93 -9.15 9.63
C ASP A 478 22.16 -8.63 8.88
N VAL A 479 22.09 -8.48 7.55
CA VAL A 479 23.18 -7.87 6.78
C VAL A 479 23.29 -6.37 7.09
N ASP A 480 22.18 -5.67 7.22
CA ASP A 480 22.19 -4.26 7.62
C ASP A 480 22.83 -4.05 9.01
N ARG A 481 22.52 -4.93 9.98
CA ARG A 481 23.18 -4.94 11.29
C ARG A 481 24.68 -5.25 11.18
N ASN A 482 25.07 -6.15 10.29
CA ASN A 482 26.47 -6.47 10.02
C ASN A 482 27.22 -5.23 9.47
N ASP A 483 26.63 -4.54 8.49
CA ASP A 483 27.21 -3.36 7.85
C ASP A 483 27.42 -2.23 8.88
N LYS A 484 26.45 -1.98 9.77
CA LYS A 484 26.60 -1.02 10.88
C LYS A 484 27.64 -1.44 11.90
N SER A 485 27.69 -2.73 12.24
CA SER A 485 28.60 -3.25 13.29
C SER A 485 30.07 -2.99 12.97
N ARG A 486 30.40 -2.86 11.68
CA ARG A 486 31.75 -2.52 11.21
C ARG A 486 32.21 -1.13 11.68
N ILE A 487 31.31 -0.15 11.77
CA ILE A 487 31.64 1.28 11.95
C ILE A 487 30.97 1.95 13.15
N CYS A 488 29.99 1.28 13.77
CA CYS A 488 29.29 1.79 14.94
C CYS A 488 29.97 1.40 16.25
N GLU A 489 29.65 2.12 17.32
CA GLU A 489 30.08 1.81 18.67
C GLU A 489 29.55 0.42 19.09
N PRO A 490 30.39 -0.45 19.70
CA PRO A 490 29.94 -1.75 20.17
C PRO A 490 28.74 -1.66 21.11
N GLY A 491 27.69 -2.45 20.82
CA GLY A 491 26.44 -2.45 21.59
C GLY A 491 25.44 -1.36 21.22
N SER A 492 25.79 -0.45 20.30
CA SER A 492 24.91 0.65 19.87
C SER A 492 23.97 0.27 18.71
N VAL A 493 24.25 -0.81 17.98
CA VAL A 493 23.42 -1.27 16.85
C VAL A 493 22.16 -1.96 17.37
N GLN A 494 20.98 -1.40 17.05
CA GLN A 494 19.69 -1.87 17.56
C GLN A 494 18.62 -1.92 16.45
N VAL A 495 17.77 -2.94 16.52
CA VAL A 495 16.54 -3.01 15.72
C VAL A 495 15.41 -2.40 16.56
N ILE A 496 15.07 -1.15 16.28
CA ILE A 496 14.07 -0.37 17.05
C ILE A 496 12.64 -0.56 16.52
N GLY A 497 12.50 -1.04 15.29
CA GLY A 497 11.24 -1.48 14.71
C GLY A 497 11.43 -2.77 13.92
N ARG A 498 10.56 -3.76 14.13
CA ARG A 498 10.58 -5.03 13.38
C ARG A 498 9.20 -5.33 12.80
N ARG A 499 9.17 -5.66 11.50
CA ARG A 499 7.98 -5.98 10.70
C ARG A 499 6.87 -4.96 10.89
N GLN A 500 7.24 -3.68 10.96
CA GLN A 500 6.27 -2.61 11.10
C GLN A 500 5.49 -2.46 9.80
N ILE A 501 4.18 -2.32 9.92
CA ILE A 501 3.30 -2.14 8.78
C ILE A 501 3.31 -0.67 8.38
N GLU A 502 3.84 -0.39 7.19
CA GLU A 502 3.74 0.92 6.56
C GLU A 502 2.67 0.87 5.46
N MET A 503 1.60 1.64 5.65
CA MET A 503 0.52 1.76 4.68
C MET A 503 0.78 2.95 3.77
N TYR A 504 0.82 2.70 2.47
CA TYR A 504 0.88 3.68 1.40
C TYR A 504 -0.47 3.76 0.69
N SER A 505 -0.62 4.68 -0.27
CA SER A 505 -1.88 4.89 -1.00
C SER A 505 -2.33 3.63 -1.78
N ARG A 506 -1.38 2.86 -2.29
CA ARG A 506 -1.63 1.64 -3.11
C ARG A 506 -1.05 0.36 -2.54
N LEU A 507 -0.03 0.46 -1.70
CA LEU A 507 0.74 -0.68 -1.22
C LEU A 507 0.81 -0.69 0.31
N ILE A 508 1.10 -1.85 0.87
CA ILE A 508 1.40 -2.07 2.27
C ILE A 508 2.75 -2.79 2.30
N HIS A 509 3.69 -2.26 3.09
CA HIS A 509 5.03 -2.81 3.24
C HIS A 509 5.28 -3.26 4.67
N THR A 510 6.10 -4.31 4.83
CA THR A 510 6.76 -4.59 6.12
C THR A 510 8.14 -3.95 6.13
N VAL A 511 8.46 -3.24 7.21
CA VAL A 511 9.68 -2.45 7.33
C VAL A 511 10.34 -2.74 8.69
N ASP A 512 11.65 -2.99 8.66
CA ASP A 512 12.49 -2.98 9.86
C ASP A 512 13.19 -1.63 9.95
N HIS A 513 13.50 -1.17 11.17
CA HIS A 513 14.21 0.08 11.42
C HIS A 513 15.38 -0.20 12.33
N VAL A 514 16.56 0.01 11.77
CA VAL A 514 17.83 -0.31 12.41
C VAL A 514 18.61 0.97 12.57
N GLU A 515 19.12 1.19 13.79
CA GLU A 515 19.98 2.31 14.11
C GLU A 515 21.30 1.85 14.73
N GLY A 516 22.29 2.73 14.68
CA GLY A 516 23.56 2.61 15.41
C GLY A 516 24.21 3.98 15.54
N TYR A 517 25.26 4.09 16.34
CA TYR A 517 25.97 5.35 16.53
C TYR A 517 27.42 5.20 16.06
N LEU A 518 27.87 6.07 15.15
CA LEU A 518 29.23 5.97 14.57
C LEU A 518 30.32 6.08 15.64
N ARG A 519 31.39 5.30 15.47
CA ARG A 519 32.61 5.53 16.25
C ARG A 519 33.27 6.85 15.82
N PRO A 520 33.97 7.56 16.73
CA PRO A 520 34.52 8.89 16.47
C PRO A 520 35.47 9.01 15.27
N GLU A 521 36.13 7.92 14.89
CA GLU A 521 37.06 7.86 13.76
C GLU A 521 36.39 7.69 12.38
N PHE A 522 35.07 7.47 12.33
CA PHE A 522 34.31 7.34 11.09
C PHE A 522 33.41 8.55 10.83
N ASP A 523 33.14 8.79 9.55
CA ASP A 523 32.25 9.83 9.06
C ASP A 523 31.02 9.26 8.35
N ALA A 524 30.09 10.13 7.96
CA ALA A 524 28.87 9.73 7.27
C ALA A 524 29.12 9.05 5.91
N LEU A 525 30.25 9.31 5.26
CA LEU A 525 30.62 8.62 4.00
C LEU A 525 31.09 7.19 4.28
N ASP A 526 31.70 6.92 5.44
CA ASP A 526 31.96 5.54 5.88
C ASP A 526 30.65 4.78 6.10
N ALA A 527 29.64 5.44 6.69
CA ALA A 527 28.30 4.87 6.82
C ALA A 527 27.68 4.53 5.46
N PHE A 528 27.74 5.46 4.51
CA PHE A 528 27.26 5.24 3.15
C PHE A 528 27.97 4.05 2.47
N LEU A 529 29.30 4.05 2.47
CA LEU A 529 30.12 3.06 1.79
C LEU A 529 29.99 1.66 2.40
N CYS A 530 29.92 1.54 3.72
CA CYS A 530 29.75 0.23 4.37
C CYS A 530 28.43 -0.46 4.00
N HIS A 531 27.37 0.31 3.77
CA HIS A 531 26.07 -0.21 3.34
C HIS A 531 25.99 -0.40 1.81
N THR A 532 26.98 0.03 1.04
CA THR A 532 26.94 -0.01 -0.43
C THR A 532 27.06 -1.46 -0.94
N TRP A 533 26.11 -2.02 -1.71
CA TRP A 533 24.69 -1.62 -1.77
C TRP A 533 23.82 -2.49 -0.87
N ALA A 534 22.60 -2.02 -0.60
CA ALA A 534 21.65 -2.73 0.26
C ALA A 534 21.32 -4.12 -0.32
N VAL A 535 21.04 -5.08 0.57
CA VAL A 535 20.66 -6.45 0.18
C VAL A 535 19.39 -6.47 -0.64
N THR A 536 18.45 -5.56 -0.35
CA THR A 536 17.18 -5.34 -1.05
C THR A 536 17.34 -5.03 -2.54
N VAL A 537 18.56 -4.71 -2.99
CA VAL A 537 18.89 -4.49 -4.40
C VAL A 537 20.05 -5.35 -4.88
N THR A 538 20.72 -6.12 -4.03
CA THR A 538 21.87 -6.96 -4.41
C THR A 538 21.61 -8.42 -4.09
N GLY A 539 21.63 -8.77 -2.81
CA GLY A 539 21.49 -10.13 -2.27
C GLY A 539 22.50 -10.42 -1.17
N ALA A 540 22.56 -11.68 -0.75
CA ALA A 540 23.44 -12.16 0.31
C ALA A 540 24.02 -13.54 -0.03
N PRO A 541 25.32 -13.81 0.22
CA PRO A 541 26.37 -12.87 0.64
C PRO A 541 26.64 -11.76 -0.40
N LYS A 542 26.86 -10.52 0.05
CA LYS A 542 26.80 -9.32 -0.81
C LYS A 542 27.74 -9.37 -2.02
N THR A 543 29.03 -9.64 -1.84
CA THR A 543 30.02 -9.69 -2.95
C THR A 543 29.67 -10.78 -3.98
N TRP A 544 29.23 -11.96 -3.52
CA TRP A 544 28.81 -13.05 -4.42
C TRP A 544 27.53 -12.71 -5.17
N ALA A 545 26.58 -12.05 -4.50
CA ALA A 545 25.35 -11.59 -5.14
C ALA A 545 25.63 -10.49 -6.19
N ILE A 546 26.55 -9.57 -5.91
CA ILE A 546 26.97 -8.54 -6.88
C ILE A 546 27.65 -9.19 -8.10
N GLN A 547 28.53 -10.17 -7.91
CA GLN A 547 29.12 -10.93 -9.02
C GLN A 547 28.03 -11.66 -9.83
N PHE A 548 27.09 -12.32 -9.15
CA PHE A 548 26.00 -13.02 -9.82
C PHE A 548 25.10 -12.06 -10.64
N VAL A 549 24.83 -10.86 -10.12
CA VAL A 549 24.15 -9.78 -10.84
C VAL A 549 24.94 -9.36 -12.08
N GLU A 550 26.24 -9.14 -11.94
CA GLU A 550 27.12 -8.77 -13.05
C GLU A 550 27.12 -9.83 -14.16
N ASP A 551 27.10 -11.12 -13.80
CA ASP A 551 27.15 -12.24 -14.74
C ASP A 551 25.81 -12.54 -15.44
N ASN A 552 24.68 -12.18 -14.82
CA ASN A 552 23.35 -12.66 -15.25
C ASN A 552 22.38 -11.55 -15.69
N GLU A 553 22.68 -10.28 -15.46
CA GLU A 553 21.90 -9.18 -16.02
C GLU A 553 22.40 -8.79 -17.42
N ARG A 554 21.49 -8.35 -18.29
CA ARG A 554 21.81 -8.02 -19.69
C ARG A 554 22.42 -6.63 -19.90
N SER A 555 22.28 -5.74 -18.93
CA SER A 555 22.65 -4.34 -19.07
C SER A 555 23.09 -3.73 -17.74
N PRO A 556 24.08 -2.81 -17.74
CA PRO A 556 24.54 -2.16 -16.51
C PRO A 556 23.41 -1.42 -15.81
N ARG A 557 23.44 -1.41 -14.48
CA ARG A 557 22.39 -0.79 -13.67
C ARG A 557 22.39 0.73 -13.72
N CYS A 558 23.51 1.35 -14.11
CA CYS A 558 23.70 2.79 -14.08
C CYS A 558 23.32 3.34 -12.70
N TRP A 559 22.20 4.07 -12.62
CA TRP A 559 21.70 4.64 -11.37
C TRP A 559 20.86 3.67 -10.53
N TYR A 560 20.26 2.61 -11.09
CA TYR A 560 19.34 1.70 -10.38
C TYR A 560 20.04 0.92 -9.27
N GLY A 561 19.44 0.89 -8.07
CA GLY A 561 20.05 0.24 -6.90
C GLY A 561 21.20 1.04 -6.27
N GLY A 562 21.54 2.19 -6.84
CA GLY A 562 22.36 3.22 -6.21
C GLY A 562 21.55 4.10 -5.24
N ALA A 563 21.95 5.36 -5.08
CA ALA A 563 21.28 6.29 -4.17
C ALA A 563 21.16 7.71 -4.75
N VAL A 564 20.22 8.47 -4.20
CA VAL A 564 20.10 9.92 -4.40
C VAL A 564 19.94 10.62 -3.06
N GLY A 565 20.40 11.86 -2.97
CA GLY A 565 20.23 12.62 -1.75
C GLY A 565 21.30 13.69 -1.55
N MET A 566 21.71 13.86 -0.30
CA MET A 566 22.65 14.89 0.10
C MET A 566 23.74 14.41 1.05
N VAL A 567 24.89 15.06 0.94
CA VAL A 567 26.02 15.02 1.88
C VAL A 567 26.22 16.41 2.45
N GLY A 568 25.91 16.60 3.73
CA GLY A 568 25.99 17.88 4.41
C GLY A 568 27.42 18.24 4.83
N PHE A 569 27.76 19.52 4.79
CA PHE A 569 29.03 20.01 5.34
C PHE A 569 29.02 20.16 6.87
N ASP A 570 27.87 19.94 7.49
CA ASP A 570 27.70 19.80 8.95
C ASP A 570 27.96 18.35 9.44
N GLY A 571 28.33 17.44 8.53
CA GLY A 571 28.56 16.02 8.82
C GLY A 571 27.31 15.14 8.70
N GLY A 572 26.15 15.71 8.33
CA GLY A 572 24.93 14.95 8.06
C GLY A 572 24.93 14.26 6.69
N LEU A 573 24.10 13.24 6.53
CA LEU A 573 23.85 12.58 5.25
C LEU A 573 22.40 12.10 5.20
N ASN A 574 21.73 12.27 4.06
CA ASN A 574 20.36 11.78 3.91
C ASN A 574 20.16 11.30 2.48
N THR A 575 19.99 9.99 2.33
CA THR A 575 19.94 9.33 1.02
C THR A 575 18.83 8.29 0.95
N GLY A 576 18.19 8.21 -0.21
CA GLY A 576 17.22 7.16 -0.56
C GLY A 576 17.75 6.31 -1.71
N LEU A 577 17.37 5.03 -1.75
CA LEU A 577 17.75 4.16 -2.86
C LEU A 577 17.04 4.60 -4.15
N THR A 578 17.66 4.40 -5.30
CA THR A 578 17.07 4.66 -6.63
C THR A 578 16.16 3.51 -7.09
N LEU A 579 15.16 3.23 -6.27
CA LEU A 579 14.05 2.32 -6.57
C LEU A 579 12.85 3.10 -7.09
N ARG A 580 11.97 2.46 -7.86
CA ARG A 580 10.78 3.11 -8.46
C ARG A 580 11.15 4.44 -9.13
N THR A 581 12.20 4.36 -9.95
CA THR A 581 12.86 5.51 -10.57
C THR A 581 12.81 5.35 -12.09
N VAL A 582 12.52 6.45 -12.78
CA VAL A 582 12.67 6.59 -14.23
C VAL A 582 13.98 7.32 -14.49
N ARG A 583 14.90 6.67 -15.21
CA ARG A 583 16.04 7.35 -15.81
C ARG A 583 15.63 7.82 -17.18
N VAL A 584 15.73 9.11 -17.46
CA VAL A 584 15.52 9.65 -18.80
C VAL A 584 16.88 9.97 -19.40
N LYS A 585 17.25 9.38 -20.54
CA LYS A 585 18.47 9.73 -21.29
C LYS A 585 18.12 9.88 -22.76
N ASN A 586 18.48 11.02 -23.37
CA ASN A 586 18.27 11.29 -24.79
C ASN A 586 16.80 11.05 -25.25
N GLY A 587 15.84 11.45 -24.42
CA GLY A 587 14.41 11.29 -24.69
C GLY A 587 13.85 9.87 -24.50
N ILE A 588 14.66 8.91 -24.02
CA ILE A 588 14.22 7.56 -23.66
C ILE A 588 14.02 7.49 -22.15
N ALA A 589 12.83 7.10 -21.71
CA ALA A 589 12.52 6.81 -20.32
C ALA A 589 12.77 5.32 -20.03
N GLU A 590 13.72 5.02 -19.15
CA GLU A 590 14.08 3.68 -18.70
C GLU A 590 13.54 3.45 -17.28
N VAL A 591 12.78 2.37 -17.11
CA VAL A 591 12.25 1.89 -15.83
C VAL A 591 12.87 0.53 -15.57
N ARG A 592 13.71 0.44 -14.54
CA ARG A 592 14.28 -0.84 -14.09
C ARG A 592 13.57 -1.34 -12.85
N ALA A 593 13.21 -2.62 -12.84
CA ALA A 593 12.53 -3.26 -11.73
C ALA A 593 13.14 -4.64 -11.45
N GLY A 594 13.29 -4.96 -10.18
CA GLY A 594 13.87 -6.21 -9.70
C GLY A 594 12.98 -6.97 -8.73
N ALA A 595 13.30 -8.24 -8.57
CA ALA A 595 12.65 -9.17 -7.66
C ALA A 595 13.68 -9.87 -6.79
N THR A 596 13.36 -10.04 -5.52
CA THR A 596 14.19 -10.76 -4.57
C THR A 596 13.99 -12.25 -4.79
N LEU A 597 15.08 -12.94 -5.09
CA LEU A 597 15.09 -14.36 -5.38
C LEU A 597 15.55 -15.13 -4.16
N LEU A 598 14.74 -16.10 -3.75
CA LEU A 598 15.05 -17.09 -2.73
C LEU A 598 15.02 -18.49 -3.34
N PHE A 599 15.49 -19.49 -2.59
CA PHE A 599 15.40 -20.88 -3.04
C PHE A 599 13.96 -21.32 -3.35
N ASP A 600 13.00 -20.85 -2.56
CA ASP A 600 11.56 -21.14 -2.72
C ASP A 600 10.85 -20.21 -3.70
N SER A 601 11.58 -19.34 -4.43
CA SER A 601 10.98 -18.48 -5.46
C SER A 601 10.46 -19.28 -6.65
N GLU A 602 9.31 -18.85 -7.16
CA GLU A 602 8.65 -19.41 -8.35
C GLU A 602 9.00 -18.55 -9.58
N PRO A 603 9.75 -19.06 -10.58
CA PRO A 603 10.33 -18.25 -11.66
C PRO A 603 9.34 -17.34 -12.40
N GLU A 604 8.17 -17.86 -12.79
CA GLU A 604 7.15 -17.11 -13.51
C GLU A 604 6.44 -16.07 -12.61
N ALA A 605 6.42 -16.29 -11.29
CA ALA A 605 5.87 -15.33 -10.35
C ALA A 605 6.81 -14.13 -10.17
N GLU A 606 8.12 -14.38 -10.06
CA GLU A 606 9.13 -13.33 -9.90
C GLU A 606 9.22 -12.44 -11.17
N GLU A 607 9.12 -13.04 -12.36
CA GLU A 607 9.04 -12.26 -13.61
C GLU A 607 7.82 -11.34 -13.60
N LYS A 608 6.63 -11.86 -13.25
CA LYS A 608 5.40 -11.04 -13.15
C LYS A 608 5.51 -9.96 -12.07
N GLU A 609 6.22 -10.22 -10.99
CA GLU A 609 6.43 -9.24 -9.93
C GLU A 609 7.25 -8.03 -10.43
N THR A 610 8.32 -8.27 -11.20
CA THR A 610 9.10 -7.16 -11.78
C THR A 610 8.26 -6.32 -12.76
N GLU A 611 7.42 -6.95 -13.59
CA GLU A 611 6.49 -6.26 -14.50
C GLU A 611 5.46 -5.44 -13.72
N LEU A 612 4.92 -5.99 -12.64
CA LEU A 612 3.99 -5.29 -11.76
C LEU A 612 4.66 -4.08 -11.08
N LYS A 613 5.88 -4.24 -10.57
CA LYS A 613 6.67 -3.16 -9.95
C LYS A 613 6.98 -2.04 -10.96
N ALA A 614 7.27 -2.39 -12.23
CA ALA A 614 7.53 -1.42 -13.30
C ALA A 614 6.25 -0.72 -13.80
N SER A 615 5.11 -1.43 -13.81
CA SER A 615 3.85 -0.95 -14.39
C SER A 615 3.40 0.41 -13.85
N ALA A 616 3.60 0.69 -12.56
CA ALA A 616 3.22 1.96 -11.96
C ALA A 616 4.02 3.16 -12.53
N MET A 617 5.29 2.95 -12.87
CA MET A 617 6.15 3.98 -13.47
C MET A 617 5.85 4.13 -14.95
N ILE A 618 5.67 3.01 -15.67
CA ILE A 618 5.27 2.99 -17.08
C ILE A 618 3.91 3.70 -17.27
N ASP A 619 2.95 3.47 -16.38
CA ASP A 619 1.64 4.13 -16.41
C ASP A 619 1.73 5.65 -16.22
N ALA A 620 2.73 6.13 -15.46
CA ALA A 620 3.00 7.56 -15.34
C ALA A 620 3.63 8.16 -16.61
N ILE A 621 4.40 7.37 -17.36
CA ILE A 621 4.99 7.76 -18.64
C ILE A 621 3.91 7.81 -19.75
N VAL A 622 3.21 6.70 -19.97
CA VAL A 622 2.37 6.46 -21.15
C VAL A 622 1.04 7.23 -21.11
N ARG A 623 0.40 7.39 -19.95
CA ARG A 623 -0.92 8.06 -19.90
C ARG A 623 -0.80 9.56 -20.17
N ALA A 624 -1.15 9.97 -21.40
CA ALA A 624 -1.41 11.37 -21.74
C ALA A 624 -2.87 11.72 -21.38
N GLY A 625 -3.07 12.60 -20.42
CA GLY A 625 -4.39 13.13 -20.08
C GLY A 625 -4.34 14.12 -18.91
N PRO A 626 -5.35 14.99 -18.75
CA PRO A 626 -5.49 15.87 -17.58
C PRO A 626 -5.57 15.05 -16.30
N GLU A 627 -5.68 15.73 -15.16
CA GLU A 627 -6.13 15.19 -13.87
C GLU A 627 -7.55 14.57 -13.92
N ASP A 628 -7.93 13.92 -15.02
CA ASP A 628 -9.16 13.17 -15.15
C ASP A 628 -9.03 11.93 -14.30
N SER A 629 -9.48 12.10 -13.06
CA SER A 629 -10.01 11.07 -12.19
C SER A 629 -9.20 9.77 -12.27
N ILE A 630 -8.28 9.60 -11.31
CA ILE A 630 -8.43 8.35 -10.55
C ILE A 630 -9.89 8.38 -10.15
N GLU A 631 -10.65 7.55 -10.84
CA GLU A 631 -12.02 7.31 -10.57
C GLU A 631 -12.11 7.05 -9.06
N THR A 632 -12.54 8.08 -8.34
CA THR A 632 -13.27 7.98 -7.08
C THR A 632 -14.57 7.15 -7.32
N SER A 633 -14.75 6.55 -8.51
CA SER A 633 -15.71 5.48 -8.81
C SER A 633 -15.45 4.20 -8.00
N ILE A 634 -14.20 3.90 -7.59
CA ILE A 634 -13.96 2.74 -6.70
C ILE A 634 -14.56 3.00 -5.30
N LEU A 635 -14.72 4.25 -4.90
CA LEU A 635 -15.34 4.63 -3.62
C LEU A 635 -16.79 5.15 -3.75
N LEU A 636 -17.26 5.46 -4.95
CA LEU A 636 -18.68 5.65 -5.20
C LEU A 636 -19.35 4.28 -5.29
N LYS A 637 -19.60 3.71 -4.10
CA LYS A 637 -20.53 2.60 -3.86
C LYS A 637 -21.60 2.61 -4.94
N LYS A 638 -21.57 1.63 -5.87
CA LYS A 638 -22.70 1.35 -6.76
C LYS A 638 -23.94 1.43 -5.89
N LYS A 639 -24.86 2.37 -6.18
CA LYS A 639 -26.14 2.43 -5.46
C LYS A 639 -26.72 1.01 -5.50
N PRO A 640 -27.00 0.39 -4.34
CA PRO A 640 -27.50 -0.97 -4.34
C PRO A 640 -28.74 -1.02 -5.23
N LYS A 641 -28.79 -1.99 -6.15
CA LYS A 641 -29.99 -2.23 -6.97
C LYS A 641 -31.13 -2.56 -5.98
N LYS A 642 -32.13 -1.68 -5.91
CA LYS A 642 -33.31 -1.86 -5.06
C LYS A 642 -34.23 -2.90 -5.66
N MET A 643 -33.88 -4.18 -5.48
CA MET A 643 -34.56 -5.30 -6.13
C MET A 643 -35.95 -5.59 -5.53
N TYR A 644 -36.14 -5.29 -4.25
CA TYR A 644 -37.38 -5.62 -3.50
C TYR A 644 -38.18 -4.37 -3.14
N GLN A 645 -38.15 -3.37 -4.02
CA GLN A 645 -38.89 -2.12 -3.82
C GLN A 645 -40.40 -2.39 -3.83
N GLY A 646 -41.07 -2.05 -2.72
CA GLY A 646 -42.49 -2.30 -2.52
C GLY A 646 -42.82 -3.47 -1.58
N MET A 647 -41.83 -4.28 -1.18
CA MET A 647 -42.03 -5.27 -0.10
C MET A 647 -42.04 -4.58 1.27
N SER A 648 -42.96 -4.99 2.13
CA SER A 648 -43.11 -4.53 3.51
C SER A 648 -42.59 -5.59 4.48
N LEU A 649 -41.58 -5.23 5.27
CA LEU A 649 -40.94 -6.11 6.24
C LEU A 649 -41.11 -5.56 7.65
N VAL A 650 -41.35 -6.44 8.61
CA VAL A 650 -41.32 -6.10 10.04
C VAL A 650 -40.17 -6.84 10.71
N LEU A 651 -39.24 -6.10 11.32
CA LEU A 651 -38.16 -6.64 12.14
C LEU A 651 -38.56 -6.50 13.62
N ILE A 652 -38.76 -7.62 14.32
CA ILE A 652 -39.07 -7.63 15.75
C ILE A 652 -37.76 -7.69 16.52
N ASP A 653 -37.46 -6.62 17.25
CA ASP A 653 -36.30 -6.43 18.12
C ASP A 653 -36.47 -7.13 19.47
N HIS A 654 -35.67 -8.18 19.71
CA HIS A 654 -35.59 -8.89 20.99
C HIS A 654 -34.47 -8.34 21.88
N GLU A 655 -34.23 -7.03 21.79
CA GLU A 655 -33.31 -6.27 22.65
C GLU A 655 -31.83 -6.54 22.38
N ASP A 656 -31.50 -6.91 21.14
CA ASP A 656 -30.13 -7.11 20.72
C ASP A 656 -29.49 -5.80 20.23
N SER A 657 -28.23 -5.56 20.64
CA SER A 657 -27.49 -4.35 20.27
C SER A 657 -27.15 -4.27 18.76
N PHE A 658 -27.27 -5.38 18.01
CA PHE A 658 -26.97 -5.49 16.58
C PHE A 658 -28.21 -5.39 15.68
N VAL A 659 -29.42 -5.27 16.24
CA VAL A 659 -30.68 -5.28 15.46
C VAL A 659 -30.74 -4.22 14.36
N HIS A 660 -30.15 -3.04 14.59
CA HIS A 660 -30.14 -1.96 13.61
C HIS A 660 -29.18 -2.22 12.44
N THR A 661 -28.13 -3.02 12.63
CA THR A 661 -27.24 -3.47 11.56
C THR A 661 -27.98 -4.45 10.64
N LEU A 662 -28.67 -5.43 11.22
CA LEU A 662 -29.53 -6.36 10.49
C LEU A 662 -30.64 -5.62 9.74
N GLY A 663 -31.31 -4.69 10.42
CA GLY A 663 -32.32 -3.83 9.82
C GLY A 663 -31.76 -2.93 8.71
N ASN A 664 -30.49 -2.50 8.80
CA ASN A 664 -29.83 -1.75 7.73
C ASN A 664 -29.61 -2.63 6.51
N TYR A 665 -29.11 -3.86 6.67
CA TYR A 665 -28.91 -4.81 5.57
C TYR A 665 -30.23 -5.11 4.85
N LEU A 666 -31.31 -5.35 5.59
CA LEU A 666 -32.65 -5.52 5.02
C LEU A 666 -33.12 -4.30 4.23
N ARG A 667 -32.84 -3.07 4.70
CA ARG A 667 -33.18 -1.84 3.95
C ARG A 667 -32.35 -1.67 2.68
N GLN A 668 -31.11 -2.18 2.65
CA GLN A 668 -30.27 -2.11 1.45
C GLN A 668 -30.81 -2.97 0.29
N THR A 669 -31.65 -3.98 0.55
CA THR A 669 -32.33 -4.76 -0.50
C THR A 669 -33.38 -3.95 -1.27
N GLY A 670 -33.78 -2.80 -0.73
CA GLY A 670 -34.83 -1.94 -1.26
C GLY A 670 -36.20 -2.10 -0.60
N ALA A 671 -36.35 -3.05 0.31
CA ALA A 671 -37.59 -3.29 1.05
C ALA A 671 -37.88 -2.21 2.12
N GLN A 672 -39.16 -1.98 2.41
CA GLN A 672 -39.60 -1.09 3.48
C GLN A 672 -39.57 -1.83 4.82
N VAL A 673 -38.59 -1.52 5.67
CA VAL A 673 -38.39 -2.21 6.97
C VAL A 673 -38.88 -1.36 8.14
N THR A 674 -39.91 -1.85 8.82
CA THR A 674 -40.40 -1.32 10.11
C THR A 674 -39.80 -2.14 11.25
N THR A 675 -39.15 -1.49 12.22
CA THR A 675 -38.58 -2.17 13.38
C THR A 675 -39.50 -1.97 14.59
N LEU A 676 -39.92 -3.06 15.24
CA LEU A 676 -40.81 -3.04 16.41
C LEU A 676 -40.11 -3.70 17.59
N ARG A 677 -40.27 -3.16 18.81
CA ARG A 677 -39.80 -3.83 20.03
C ARG A 677 -40.68 -5.04 20.32
N SER A 678 -40.08 -6.16 20.72
CA SER A 678 -40.77 -7.40 21.11
C SER A 678 -41.78 -7.19 22.25
N GLY A 679 -42.69 -8.16 22.42
CA GLY A 679 -43.77 -8.13 23.41
C GLY A 679 -45.14 -7.75 22.85
N PRO A 680 -46.16 -7.53 23.71
CA PRO A 680 -47.55 -7.38 23.29
C PRO A 680 -47.81 -6.22 22.33
N SER A 681 -47.00 -5.16 22.40
CA SER A 681 -47.11 -4.02 21.48
C SER A 681 -46.81 -4.41 20.04
N ALA A 682 -45.83 -5.29 19.78
CA ALA A 682 -45.51 -5.72 18.42
C ALA A 682 -46.70 -6.47 17.80
N ILE A 683 -47.32 -7.39 18.55
CA ILE A 683 -48.49 -8.14 18.10
C ILE A 683 -49.65 -7.18 17.80
N LYS A 684 -49.94 -6.24 18.70
CA LYS A 684 -51.00 -5.24 18.50
C LYS A 684 -50.75 -4.38 17.26
N THR A 685 -49.50 -4.02 16.98
CA THR A 685 -49.14 -3.28 15.76
C THR A 685 -49.32 -4.15 14.52
N LEU A 686 -48.93 -5.44 14.55
CA LEU A 686 -49.16 -6.37 13.44
C LEU A 686 -50.66 -6.57 13.18
N GLU A 687 -51.48 -6.72 14.22
CA GLU A 687 -52.94 -6.78 14.11
C GLU A 687 -53.51 -5.53 13.43
N ALA A 688 -53.05 -4.35 13.85
CA ALA A 688 -53.44 -3.09 13.24
C ALA A 688 -52.98 -2.98 11.77
N MET A 689 -51.79 -3.50 11.42
CA MET A 689 -51.31 -3.53 10.04
C MET A 689 -52.20 -4.44 9.17
N ILE A 690 -52.55 -5.62 9.65
CA ILE A 690 -53.45 -6.56 8.96
C ILE A 690 -54.84 -5.93 8.79
N ALA A 691 -55.40 -5.32 9.84
CA ALA A 691 -56.71 -4.66 9.78
C ALA A 691 -56.77 -3.49 8.79
N ASN A 692 -55.64 -2.86 8.49
CA ASN A 692 -55.51 -1.78 7.52
C ASN A 692 -55.04 -2.24 6.13
N GLU A 693 -55.15 -3.54 5.81
CA GLU A 693 -54.72 -4.15 4.55
C GLU A 693 -53.23 -3.92 4.21
N LYS A 694 -52.39 -3.75 5.24
CA LYS A 694 -50.93 -3.53 5.15
C LYS A 694 -50.16 -4.68 5.80
N GLN A 695 -50.64 -5.91 5.64
CA GLN A 695 -49.96 -7.11 6.15
C GLN A 695 -48.52 -7.17 5.61
N PRO A 696 -47.51 -7.40 6.47
CA PRO A 696 -46.13 -7.51 6.01
C PRO A 696 -45.91 -8.80 5.20
N ASP A 697 -45.02 -8.73 4.21
CA ASP A 697 -44.65 -9.87 3.37
C ASP A 697 -43.79 -10.88 4.14
N LEU A 698 -42.94 -10.39 5.05
CA LEU A 698 -42.05 -11.21 5.88
C LEU A 698 -41.82 -10.52 7.23
N VAL A 699 -41.82 -11.33 8.31
CA VAL A 699 -41.41 -10.92 9.64
C VAL A 699 -40.04 -11.50 9.96
N VAL A 700 -39.09 -10.65 10.34
CA VAL A 700 -37.75 -11.06 10.78
C VAL A 700 -37.71 -11.04 12.30
N LEU A 701 -37.43 -12.20 12.90
CA LEU A 701 -37.23 -12.37 14.33
C LEU A 701 -35.73 -12.16 14.62
N SER A 702 -35.41 -11.01 15.20
CA SER A 702 -34.02 -10.61 15.46
C SER A 702 -33.35 -11.49 16.54
N PRO A 703 -32.02 -11.42 16.67
CA PRO A 703 -31.30 -11.93 17.83
C PRO A 703 -31.77 -11.28 19.14
N GLY A 704 -31.33 -11.83 20.27
CA GLY A 704 -31.62 -11.31 21.61
C GLY A 704 -30.85 -12.07 22.69
N PRO A 705 -30.75 -11.51 23.91
CA PRO A 705 -30.17 -12.21 25.06
C PRO A 705 -31.13 -13.28 25.60
N GLY A 706 -30.72 -14.02 26.63
CA GLY A 706 -31.64 -14.91 27.36
C GLY A 706 -32.20 -16.08 26.56
N ASN A 707 -33.41 -16.52 26.91
CA ASN A 707 -34.12 -17.65 26.30
C ASN A 707 -35.31 -17.14 25.46
N PRO A 708 -35.78 -17.92 24.47
CA PRO A 708 -36.93 -17.53 23.66
C PRO A 708 -38.21 -17.20 24.47
N SER A 709 -38.40 -17.87 25.60
CA SER A 709 -39.53 -17.65 26.52
C SER A 709 -39.55 -16.23 27.10
N ASP A 710 -38.39 -15.60 27.30
CA ASP A 710 -38.28 -14.27 27.93
C ASP A 710 -38.95 -13.18 27.09
N PHE A 711 -39.09 -13.41 25.78
CA PHE A 711 -39.72 -12.50 24.83
C PHE A 711 -41.06 -12.98 24.26
N GLY A 712 -41.54 -14.14 24.73
CA GLY A 712 -42.78 -14.73 24.23
C GLY A 712 -42.71 -15.11 22.75
N LEU A 713 -41.55 -15.54 22.25
CA LEU A 713 -41.33 -15.87 20.83
C LEU A 713 -42.34 -16.89 20.30
N SER A 714 -42.70 -17.89 21.11
CA SER A 714 -43.73 -18.88 20.75
C SER A 714 -45.08 -18.23 20.44
N THR A 715 -45.50 -17.22 21.21
CA THR A 715 -46.73 -16.45 20.95
C THR A 715 -46.64 -15.65 19.65
N THR A 716 -45.48 -15.05 19.38
CA THR A 716 -45.25 -14.33 18.11
C THR A 716 -45.29 -15.28 16.92
N ILE A 717 -44.60 -16.43 16.99
CA ILE A 717 -44.55 -17.43 15.90
C ILE A 717 -45.95 -17.99 15.62
N SER A 718 -46.72 -18.37 16.65
CA SER A 718 -48.12 -18.78 16.48
C SER A 718 -49.01 -17.73 15.84
N PHE A 719 -48.78 -16.45 16.14
CA PHE A 719 -49.50 -15.36 15.48
C PHE A 719 -49.18 -15.31 13.98
N LEU A 720 -47.90 -15.43 13.61
CA LEU A 720 -47.48 -15.44 12.21
C LEU A 720 -48.08 -16.63 11.44
N GLU A 721 -48.13 -17.81 12.05
CA GLU A 721 -48.79 -18.99 11.46
C GLU A 721 -50.28 -18.76 11.22
N LYS A 722 -50.99 -18.31 12.26
CA LYS A 722 -52.45 -18.05 12.21
C LYS A 722 -52.81 -17.07 11.09
N HIS A 723 -51.98 -16.06 10.87
CA HIS A 723 -52.21 -15.00 9.88
C HIS A 723 -51.49 -15.23 8.54
N ARG A 724 -50.84 -16.40 8.35
CA ARG A 724 -50.08 -16.75 7.14
C ARG A 724 -49.09 -15.65 6.75
N ILE A 725 -48.24 -15.25 7.69
CA ILE A 725 -47.11 -14.33 7.47
C ILE A 725 -45.81 -15.13 7.49
N ALA A 726 -44.96 -14.97 6.47
CA ALA A 726 -43.67 -15.65 6.42
C ALA A 726 -42.73 -15.18 7.54
N ALA A 727 -41.80 -16.04 7.97
CA ALA A 727 -40.91 -15.73 9.09
C ALA A 727 -39.44 -16.09 8.81
N PHE A 728 -38.52 -15.18 9.14
CA PHE A 728 -37.09 -15.45 9.12
C PHE A 728 -36.47 -15.22 10.50
N GLY A 729 -35.81 -16.22 11.08
CA GLY A 729 -35.18 -16.13 12.39
C GLY A 729 -33.66 -15.94 12.34
N VAL A 730 -33.11 -15.10 13.21
CA VAL A 730 -31.65 -14.97 13.41
C VAL A 730 -31.30 -15.20 14.88
N CYS A 731 -30.34 -16.07 15.15
CA CYS A 731 -29.86 -16.43 16.49
C CYS A 731 -31.01 -16.84 17.44
N LEU A 732 -31.45 -15.95 18.34
CA LEU A 732 -32.60 -16.18 19.21
C LEU A 732 -33.88 -16.51 18.41
N GLY A 733 -34.05 -15.94 17.22
CA GLY A 733 -35.16 -16.27 16.32
C GLY A 733 -35.14 -17.74 15.86
N LEU A 734 -33.95 -18.32 15.59
CA LEU A 734 -33.83 -19.76 15.31
C LEU A 734 -34.21 -20.58 16.55
N GLN A 735 -33.67 -20.20 17.70
CA GLN A 735 -33.91 -20.90 18.97
C GLN A 735 -35.41 -20.90 19.31
N GLY A 736 -36.10 -19.77 19.11
CA GLY A 736 -37.54 -19.67 19.29
C GLY A 736 -38.33 -20.55 18.33
N MET A 737 -37.91 -20.68 17.06
CA MET A 737 -38.55 -21.61 16.12
C MET A 737 -38.36 -23.07 16.54
N VAL A 738 -37.15 -23.44 16.98
CA VAL A 738 -36.90 -24.81 17.48
C VAL A 738 -37.80 -25.12 18.67
N GLU A 739 -37.86 -24.24 19.67
CA GLU A 739 -38.70 -24.44 20.86
C GLU A 739 -40.20 -24.45 20.52
N HIS A 740 -40.65 -23.53 19.66
CA HIS A 740 -42.06 -23.41 19.27
C HIS A 740 -42.61 -24.69 18.62
N PHE A 741 -41.82 -25.31 17.72
CA PHE A 741 -42.22 -26.54 17.04
C PHE A 741 -41.94 -27.83 17.85
N GLY A 742 -41.60 -27.70 19.14
CA GLY A 742 -41.44 -28.83 20.06
C GLY A 742 -40.03 -29.44 20.10
N GLY A 743 -39.03 -28.75 19.56
CA GLY A 743 -37.63 -29.09 19.74
C GLY A 743 -37.06 -28.63 21.08
N THR A 744 -35.84 -29.08 21.40
CA THR A 744 -35.15 -28.73 22.65
C THR A 744 -33.88 -27.95 22.40
N LEU A 745 -33.64 -26.95 23.24
CA LEU A 745 -32.41 -26.15 23.25
C LEU A 745 -31.41 -26.71 24.26
N GLY A 746 -30.14 -26.76 23.86
CA GLY A 746 -29.01 -27.09 24.72
C GLY A 746 -28.11 -25.88 24.93
N VAL A 747 -27.25 -25.95 25.96
CA VAL A 747 -26.20 -24.96 26.21
C VAL A 747 -24.87 -25.53 25.71
N LEU A 748 -24.14 -24.76 24.90
CA LEU A 748 -22.79 -25.14 24.47
C LEU A 748 -21.87 -25.27 25.69
N SER A 749 -21.03 -26.31 25.69
CA SER A 749 -19.98 -26.49 26.69
C SER A 749 -18.95 -25.34 26.65
N TYR A 750 -18.78 -24.74 25.47
CA TYR A 750 -17.97 -23.55 25.25
C TYR A 750 -18.79 -22.44 24.56
N PRO A 751 -19.04 -21.30 25.23
CA PRO A 751 -19.80 -20.19 24.64
C PRO A 751 -19.13 -19.58 23.40
N MET A 752 -19.92 -19.34 22.35
CA MET A 752 -19.46 -18.78 21.08
C MET A 752 -19.96 -17.34 20.92
N HIS A 753 -19.28 -16.41 21.58
CA HIS A 753 -19.60 -14.97 21.58
C HIS A 753 -18.54 -14.17 20.80
N GLY A 754 -18.88 -13.70 19.60
CA GLY A 754 -17.99 -12.94 18.74
C GLY A 754 -16.88 -13.77 18.11
N LYS A 755 -17.17 -15.02 17.75
CA LYS A 755 -16.20 -15.97 17.18
C LYS A 755 -16.61 -16.41 15.78
N PRO A 756 -15.67 -16.51 14.83
CA PRO A 756 -15.95 -17.13 13.54
C PRO A 756 -16.07 -18.65 13.70
N SER A 757 -16.82 -19.28 12.80
CA SER A 757 -16.77 -20.73 12.58
C SER A 757 -17.08 -21.03 11.12
N THR A 758 -16.44 -22.06 10.58
CA THR A 758 -16.83 -22.61 9.27
C THR A 758 -18.10 -23.45 9.42
N ILE A 759 -19.07 -23.21 8.54
CA ILE A 759 -20.28 -24.03 8.42
C ILE A 759 -20.31 -24.74 7.08
N SER A 760 -20.99 -25.88 7.04
CA SER A 760 -21.24 -26.68 5.84
C SER A 760 -22.74 -26.83 5.61
N LEU A 761 -23.16 -26.72 4.34
CA LEU A 761 -24.55 -26.92 3.94
C LEU A 761 -24.90 -28.41 3.91
N THR A 762 -26.05 -28.77 4.48
CA THR A 762 -26.62 -30.12 4.35
C THR A 762 -27.27 -30.29 2.96
N PRO A 763 -27.70 -31.49 2.56
CA PRO A 763 -28.45 -31.66 1.31
C PRO A 763 -29.66 -30.71 1.19
N ALA A 764 -30.43 -30.52 2.27
CA ALA A 764 -31.55 -29.58 2.30
C ALA A 764 -31.10 -28.12 2.15
N GLY A 765 -29.91 -27.76 2.66
CA GLY A 765 -29.33 -26.43 2.45
C GLY A 765 -28.90 -26.14 1.02
N LYS A 766 -28.77 -27.17 0.17
CA LYS A 766 -28.33 -27.04 -1.23
C LYS A 766 -29.49 -27.03 -2.23
N GLU A 767 -30.74 -27.17 -1.76
CA GLU A 767 -31.93 -27.13 -2.60
C GLU A 767 -32.18 -25.72 -3.14
N GLU A 768 -32.77 -25.61 -4.34
CA GLU A 768 -33.01 -24.30 -5.01
C GLU A 768 -33.90 -23.35 -4.19
N ASN A 769 -34.77 -23.90 -3.34
CA ASN A 769 -35.68 -23.18 -2.43
C ASN A 769 -35.06 -22.87 -1.05
N SER A 770 -33.75 -23.09 -0.87
CA SER A 770 -33.06 -22.80 0.37
C SER A 770 -32.69 -21.32 0.50
N ILE A 771 -32.55 -20.84 1.73
CA ILE A 771 -31.98 -19.51 2.01
C ILE A 771 -30.47 -19.43 1.69
N PHE A 772 -29.82 -20.57 1.41
CA PHE A 772 -28.40 -20.65 1.07
C PHE A 772 -28.12 -20.81 -0.43
N THR A 773 -29.14 -20.73 -1.28
CA THR A 773 -28.97 -20.82 -2.73
C THR A 773 -27.93 -19.81 -3.24
N SER A 774 -27.06 -20.25 -4.15
CA SER A 774 -25.92 -19.48 -4.71
C SER A 774 -24.77 -19.17 -3.73
N LEU A 775 -24.75 -19.79 -2.55
CA LEU A 775 -23.58 -19.77 -1.66
C LEU A 775 -22.73 -21.03 -1.84
N PRO A 776 -21.42 -20.98 -1.53
CA PRO A 776 -20.57 -22.17 -1.55
C PRO A 776 -21.03 -23.19 -0.50
N ASP A 777 -20.67 -24.45 -0.72
CA ASP A 777 -20.98 -25.58 0.18
C ASP A 777 -20.47 -25.38 1.61
N SER A 778 -19.44 -24.56 1.79
CA SER A 778 -18.84 -24.20 3.08
C SER A 778 -18.37 -22.75 3.08
N PHE A 779 -18.60 -22.04 4.19
CA PHE A 779 -18.14 -20.66 4.40
C PHE A 779 -18.07 -20.29 5.89
N GLU A 780 -17.37 -19.20 6.21
CA GLU A 780 -17.21 -18.68 7.57
C GLU A 780 -18.35 -17.75 7.98
N VAL A 781 -18.82 -17.89 9.23
CA VAL A 781 -19.92 -17.10 9.81
C VAL A 781 -19.64 -16.68 11.25
N ALA A 782 -20.29 -15.61 11.69
CA ALA A 782 -20.17 -15.08 13.05
C ALA A 782 -21.14 -15.72 14.05
N ARG A 783 -20.62 -16.26 15.15
CA ARG A 783 -21.43 -16.81 16.25
C ARG A 783 -21.47 -15.86 17.44
N TYR A 784 -22.69 -15.60 17.93
CA TYR A 784 -22.97 -14.89 19.19
C TYR A 784 -24.03 -15.63 20.00
N HIS A 785 -23.78 -16.89 20.33
CA HIS A 785 -24.76 -17.71 21.05
C HIS A 785 -24.13 -18.68 22.04
N SER A 786 -24.87 -18.94 23.12
CA SER A 786 -24.61 -20.05 24.05
C SER A 786 -25.64 -21.16 23.90
N LEU A 787 -26.88 -20.79 23.55
CA LEU A 787 -27.95 -21.73 23.30
C LEU A 787 -27.91 -22.20 21.85
N HIS A 788 -28.32 -23.44 21.61
CA HIS A 788 -28.43 -24.01 20.27
C HIS A 788 -29.53 -25.07 20.23
N GLY A 789 -30.11 -25.33 19.06
CA GLY A 789 -31.01 -26.46 18.87
C GLY A 789 -30.25 -27.79 18.91
N ILE A 790 -30.72 -28.74 19.72
CA ILE A 790 -30.16 -30.10 19.78
C ILE A 790 -30.61 -30.87 18.55
N ARG A 791 -29.66 -31.33 17.73
CA ARG A 791 -29.93 -31.98 16.44
C ARG A 791 -30.80 -33.23 16.57
N GLU A 792 -30.53 -34.06 17.58
CA GLU A 792 -31.23 -35.32 17.83
C GLU A 792 -32.68 -35.12 18.29
N GLN A 793 -32.99 -33.91 18.77
CA GLN A 793 -34.31 -33.53 19.27
C GLN A 793 -34.96 -32.47 18.37
N MET A 794 -34.54 -32.39 17.11
CA MET A 794 -35.15 -31.51 16.11
C MET A 794 -36.51 -32.10 15.68
N PRO A 795 -37.61 -31.32 15.73
CA PRO A 795 -38.93 -31.83 15.37
C PRO A 795 -38.99 -32.16 13.87
N SER A 796 -39.79 -33.16 13.51
CA SER A 796 -39.83 -33.69 12.14
C SER A 796 -40.31 -32.70 11.07
N CYS A 797 -40.91 -31.58 11.47
CA CYS A 797 -41.33 -30.49 10.60
C CYS A 797 -40.20 -29.52 10.22
N LEU A 798 -39.08 -29.54 10.94
CA LEU A 798 -37.90 -28.71 10.66
C LEU A 798 -36.78 -29.56 10.04
N GLU A 799 -36.23 -29.10 8.93
CA GLU A 799 -35.02 -29.66 8.33
C GLU A 799 -33.81 -28.80 8.68
N VAL A 800 -32.70 -29.46 9.02
CA VAL A 800 -31.42 -28.78 9.25
C VAL A 800 -30.78 -28.49 7.90
N THR A 801 -30.55 -27.22 7.60
CA THR A 801 -30.01 -26.73 6.33
C THR A 801 -28.50 -26.43 6.40
N ALA A 802 -27.95 -26.16 7.58
CA ALA A 802 -26.51 -25.96 7.77
C ALA A 802 -26.03 -26.42 9.15
N THR A 803 -24.75 -26.82 9.24
CA THR A 803 -24.08 -27.23 10.49
C THR A 803 -22.67 -26.67 10.57
N SER A 804 -22.20 -26.34 11.76
CA SER A 804 -20.79 -25.98 12.02
C SER A 804 -19.89 -27.20 12.18
N GLU A 805 -18.57 -26.98 12.15
CA GLU A 805 -17.54 -27.99 12.37
C GLU A 805 -17.64 -28.75 13.71
N ASP A 806 -18.18 -28.10 14.74
CA ASP A 806 -18.46 -28.69 16.06
C ASP A 806 -19.82 -29.41 16.14
N GLY A 807 -20.49 -29.61 15.00
CA GLY A 807 -21.74 -30.38 14.89
C GLY A 807 -23.02 -29.61 15.26
N VAL A 808 -22.91 -28.32 15.58
CA VAL A 808 -24.05 -27.51 16.00
C VAL A 808 -24.94 -27.13 14.80
N VAL A 809 -26.26 -27.09 15.02
CA VAL A 809 -27.24 -26.66 14.00
C VAL A 809 -27.10 -25.16 13.74
N MET A 810 -26.81 -24.80 12.49
CA MET A 810 -26.54 -23.42 12.08
C MET A 810 -27.59 -22.83 11.15
N GLY A 811 -28.43 -23.66 10.54
CA GLY A 811 -29.57 -23.25 9.75
C GLY A 811 -30.69 -24.27 9.81
N ILE A 812 -31.94 -23.79 9.79
CA ILE A 812 -33.15 -24.63 9.71
C ILE A 812 -34.14 -24.07 8.68
N GLN A 813 -34.99 -24.95 8.15
CA GLN A 813 -36.12 -24.60 7.30
C GLN A 813 -37.32 -25.49 7.63
N HIS A 814 -38.52 -24.91 7.68
CA HIS A 814 -39.75 -25.67 7.87
C HIS A 814 -40.19 -26.32 6.56
N LYS A 815 -40.62 -27.58 6.61
CA LYS A 815 -40.97 -28.37 5.42
C LYS A 815 -42.16 -27.82 4.63
N THR A 816 -43.16 -27.28 5.32
CA THR A 816 -44.43 -26.82 4.71
C THR A 816 -44.74 -25.32 4.86
N LEU A 817 -44.19 -24.65 5.88
CA LEU A 817 -44.40 -23.23 6.13
C LEU A 817 -43.22 -22.44 5.55
N PRO A 818 -43.40 -21.19 5.08
CA PRO A 818 -42.33 -20.33 4.58
C PRO A 818 -41.50 -19.74 5.75
N PHE A 819 -40.94 -20.62 6.57
CA PHE A 819 -40.23 -20.32 7.81
C PHE A 819 -38.81 -20.90 7.69
N ALA A 820 -37.80 -20.05 7.88
CA ALA A 820 -36.42 -20.47 7.93
C ALA A 820 -35.64 -19.64 8.94
N ALA A 821 -34.51 -20.14 9.43
CA ALA A 821 -33.70 -19.39 10.37
C ALA A 821 -32.23 -19.79 10.30
N VAL A 822 -31.38 -18.89 10.80
CA VAL A 822 -29.94 -19.10 10.98
C VAL A 822 -29.54 -18.86 12.44
N GLN A 823 -28.59 -19.64 12.96
CA GLN A 823 -28.10 -19.49 14.34
C GLN A 823 -27.02 -18.40 14.45
N PHE A 824 -26.30 -18.16 13.36
CA PHE A 824 -25.26 -17.14 13.25
C PHE A 824 -25.83 -15.78 12.84
N HIS A 825 -24.99 -14.75 12.87
CA HIS A 825 -25.36 -13.37 12.56
C HIS A 825 -24.91 -13.00 11.13
N PRO A 826 -25.82 -12.98 10.14
CA PRO A 826 -25.48 -12.59 8.77
C PRO A 826 -25.02 -11.13 8.66
N GLU A 827 -25.40 -10.27 9.61
CA GLU A 827 -25.07 -8.85 9.64
C GLU A 827 -23.72 -8.53 10.31
N SER A 828 -23.09 -9.52 10.94
CA SER A 828 -21.84 -9.32 11.68
C SER A 828 -20.65 -9.12 10.75
N ILE A 829 -19.67 -8.35 11.21
CA ILE A 829 -18.37 -8.12 10.54
C ILE A 829 -17.55 -9.40 10.32
N LEU A 830 -17.81 -10.44 11.12
CA LEU A 830 -17.16 -11.76 10.99
C LEU A 830 -17.87 -12.67 9.96
N THR A 831 -19.03 -12.26 9.46
CA THR A 831 -19.68 -12.89 8.30
C THR A 831 -19.41 -11.99 7.09
N SER A 832 -18.93 -12.54 5.98
CA SER A 832 -18.70 -11.73 4.77
C SER A 832 -19.96 -10.93 4.40
N PRO A 833 -19.90 -9.60 4.19
CA PRO A 833 -21.07 -8.79 3.86
C PRO A 833 -21.83 -9.30 2.64
N ALA A 834 -21.12 -9.85 1.65
CA ALA A 834 -21.72 -10.47 0.47
C ALA A 834 -22.56 -11.69 0.87
N THR A 835 -21.99 -12.59 1.66
CA THR A 835 -22.67 -13.80 2.15
C THR A 835 -23.90 -13.45 2.99
N GLY A 836 -23.75 -12.53 3.94
CA GLY A 836 -24.85 -12.07 4.78
C GLY A 836 -25.99 -11.46 3.96
N MET A 837 -25.66 -10.60 2.99
CA MET A 837 -26.65 -9.99 2.10
C MET A 837 -27.36 -11.02 1.23
N THR A 838 -26.64 -12.00 0.67
CA THR A 838 -27.23 -13.07 -0.14
C THR A 838 -28.23 -13.90 0.65
N ILE A 839 -27.92 -14.26 1.91
CA ILE A 839 -28.86 -15.01 2.78
C ILE A 839 -30.15 -14.21 2.98
N LEU A 840 -30.04 -12.90 3.25
CA LEU A 840 -31.20 -12.04 3.46
C LEU A 840 -32.02 -11.85 2.18
N GLN A 841 -31.38 -11.71 1.02
CA GLN A 841 -32.06 -11.64 -0.27
C GLN A 841 -32.77 -12.95 -0.62
N ASN A 842 -32.13 -14.09 -0.33
CA ASN A 842 -32.74 -15.39 -0.52
C ASN A 842 -33.96 -15.55 0.40
N ALA A 843 -33.85 -15.19 1.68
CA ALA A 843 -34.98 -15.19 2.61
C ALA A 843 -36.18 -14.38 2.07
N LEU A 844 -35.95 -13.19 1.50
CA LEU A 844 -37.00 -12.38 0.86
C LEU A 844 -37.61 -13.03 -0.40
N THR A 845 -36.85 -13.89 -1.06
CA THR A 845 -37.26 -14.51 -2.33
C THR A 845 -38.02 -15.81 -2.13
N VAL A 846 -37.53 -16.67 -1.23
CA VAL A 846 -38.06 -18.01 -0.99
C VAL A 846 -39.15 -18.06 0.08
N LEU A 847 -39.14 -17.15 1.06
CA LEU A 847 -40.12 -17.16 2.15
C LEU A 847 -41.35 -16.30 1.82
N LYS A 848 -42.35 -16.92 1.21
CA LYS A 848 -43.64 -16.29 0.91
C LYS A 848 -44.76 -17.33 0.88
N TYR A 849 -45.96 -16.92 1.26
CA TYR A 849 -47.16 -17.67 0.92
C TYR A 849 -47.55 -17.35 -0.52
N GLU A 850 -47.89 -18.37 -1.30
CA GLU A 850 -48.53 -18.14 -2.60
C GLU A 850 -49.81 -17.34 -2.37
N LYS A 851 -49.91 -16.15 -2.96
CA LYS A 851 -51.14 -15.37 -2.92
C LYS A 851 -52.19 -16.15 -3.72
N GLU A 852 -53.33 -16.48 -3.11
CA GLU A 852 -54.53 -16.95 -3.82
C GLU A 852 -55.09 -15.82 -4.71
N VAL A 853 -54.41 -15.53 -5.83
CA VAL A 853 -54.90 -14.69 -6.93
C VAL A 853 -54.53 -15.32 -8.28
N ASP A 854 -54.46 -16.65 -8.36
CA ASP A 854 -54.25 -17.38 -9.63
C ASP A 854 -55.50 -18.13 -10.11
N ALA A 855 -56.67 -17.84 -9.54
CA ALA A 855 -57.95 -18.31 -10.05
C ALA A 855 -58.56 -17.39 -11.13
N ILE A 856 -58.03 -16.17 -11.34
CA ILE A 856 -58.56 -15.21 -12.32
C ILE A 856 -57.72 -15.16 -13.63
N VAL A 857 -56.47 -15.64 -13.62
CA VAL A 857 -55.64 -15.70 -14.86
C VAL A 857 -55.88 -16.98 -15.68
N LYS A 858 -56.63 -17.97 -15.13
CA LYS A 858 -57.08 -19.13 -15.90
C LYS A 858 -58.14 -18.81 -16.97
N ASP A 859 -58.66 -17.58 -17.02
CA ASP A 859 -59.62 -17.13 -18.04
C ASP A 859 -59.10 -16.03 -18.98
N ALA A 860 -57.80 -15.68 -18.92
CA ALA A 860 -57.13 -14.85 -19.93
C ALA A 860 -56.31 -15.67 -20.94
N GLY A 861 -56.60 -16.98 -21.02
CA GLY A 861 -56.02 -17.90 -21.98
C GLY A 861 -56.64 -17.76 -23.37
N ARG A 862 -56.37 -16.64 -24.06
CA ARG A 862 -56.40 -16.47 -25.53
C ARG A 862 -56.16 -15.01 -25.90
N GLN A 863 -54.90 -14.61 -25.96
CA GLN A 863 -54.49 -13.57 -26.90
C GLN A 863 -53.65 -14.24 -27.97
N THR A 864 -54.14 -14.17 -29.20
CA THR A 864 -53.43 -14.68 -30.37
C THR A 864 -52.23 -13.77 -30.66
N GLY A 865 -51.15 -14.30 -31.26
CA GLY A 865 -49.93 -13.52 -31.57
C GLY A 865 -50.16 -12.25 -32.39
N SER A 866 -51.34 -12.10 -33.01
CA SER A 866 -51.81 -10.90 -33.71
C SER A 866 -52.04 -9.70 -32.78
N GLU A 867 -52.57 -9.90 -31.56
CA GLU A 867 -52.88 -8.80 -30.63
C GLU A 867 -51.61 -8.20 -29.99
N LEU A 868 -50.62 -9.06 -29.69
CA LEU A 868 -49.35 -8.63 -29.11
C LEU A 868 -48.53 -7.77 -30.09
N VAL A 869 -48.57 -8.11 -31.39
CA VAL A 869 -47.95 -7.30 -32.44
C VAL A 869 -48.66 -5.95 -32.57
N GLY A 870 -50.00 -5.94 -32.54
CA GLY A 870 -50.79 -4.71 -32.59
C GLY A 870 -50.60 -3.77 -31.39
N GLU A 871 -50.27 -4.28 -30.20
CA GLU A 871 -49.90 -3.45 -29.05
C GLU A 871 -48.49 -2.87 -29.17
N LEU A 872 -47.53 -3.66 -29.66
CA LEU A 872 -46.15 -3.24 -29.82
C LEU A 872 -45.99 -2.24 -30.98
N GLU A 873 -46.81 -2.31 -32.02
CA GLU A 873 -46.84 -1.31 -33.11
C GLU A 873 -47.22 0.10 -32.61
N LYS A 874 -47.95 0.21 -31.50
CA LYS A 874 -48.33 1.50 -30.89
C LYS A 874 -47.18 2.18 -30.16
N LEU A 875 -46.11 1.45 -29.83
CA LEU A 875 -44.92 2.02 -29.20
C LEU A 875 -44.07 2.79 -30.23
N ASN A 876 -43.39 3.84 -29.77
CA ASN A 876 -42.41 4.55 -30.59
C ASN A 876 -41.09 3.79 -30.67
N VAL A 877 -40.21 4.19 -31.60
CA VAL A 877 -38.96 3.48 -31.89
C VAL A 877 -38.03 3.46 -30.67
N GLU A 878 -37.86 4.57 -29.96
CA GLU A 878 -37.08 4.63 -28.71
C GLU A 878 -37.56 3.63 -27.65
N ALA A 879 -38.87 3.56 -27.38
CA ALA A 879 -39.42 2.65 -26.38
C ALA A 879 -39.27 1.17 -26.78
N LEU A 880 -39.31 0.87 -28.08
CA LEU A 880 -39.04 -0.48 -28.59
C LEU A 880 -37.57 -0.85 -28.44
N LYS A 881 -36.65 0.08 -28.71
CA LYS A 881 -35.20 -0.11 -28.55
C LYS A 881 -34.82 -0.32 -27.10
N ASP A 882 -35.32 0.51 -26.20
CA ASP A 882 -35.02 0.44 -24.76
C ASP A 882 -35.49 -0.90 -24.15
N ARG A 883 -36.67 -1.38 -24.56
CA ARG A 883 -37.17 -2.70 -24.17
C ARG A 883 -36.36 -3.85 -24.74
N LEU A 884 -35.89 -3.74 -25.99
CA LEU A 884 -35.00 -4.73 -26.61
C LEU A 884 -33.64 -4.78 -25.89
N GLU A 885 -33.06 -3.63 -25.55
CA GLU A 885 -31.78 -3.54 -24.83
C GLU A 885 -31.90 -4.07 -23.40
N THR A 886 -33.00 -3.75 -22.71
CA THR A 886 -33.32 -4.32 -21.39
C THR A 886 -33.50 -5.84 -21.45
N ALA A 887 -34.01 -6.37 -22.56
CA ALA A 887 -34.12 -7.80 -22.84
C ALA A 887 -32.81 -8.44 -23.35
N GLY A 888 -31.73 -7.66 -23.54
CA GLY A 888 -30.43 -8.12 -24.04
C GLY A 888 -30.40 -8.43 -25.53
N LEU A 889 -31.29 -7.83 -26.33
CA LEU A 889 -31.45 -8.01 -27.77
C LEU A 889 -30.94 -6.81 -28.57
N LEU A 890 -30.54 -7.05 -29.82
CA LEU A 890 -30.09 -5.99 -30.75
C LEU A 890 -31.24 -5.04 -31.14
N SER A 891 -31.10 -3.77 -30.78
CA SER A 891 -32.04 -2.67 -30.99
C SER A 891 -31.93 -1.96 -32.37
N SER A 892 -31.18 -2.52 -33.32
CA SER A 892 -31.06 -1.99 -34.68
C SER A 892 -32.12 -2.60 -35.64
N GLY A 893 -32.63 -1.80 -36.58
CA GLY A 893 -33.60 -2.22 -37.60
C GLY A 893 -34.74 -1.21 -37.82
N SER A 894 -35.62 -1.51 -38.78
CA SER A 894 -36.85 -0.75 -39.01
C SER A 894 -37.82 -0.90 -37.82
N LYS A 895 -38.78 0.01 -37.65
CA LYS A 895 -39.77 -0.09 -36.55
C LYS A 895 -40.49 -1.44 -36.55
N SER A 896 -40.85 -1.93 -37.74
CA SER A 896 -41.42 -3.27 -37.95
C SER A 896 -40.48 -4.39 -37.47
N ASP A 897 -39.18 -4.30 -37.73
CA ASP A 897 -38.20 -5.28 -37.24
C ASP A 897 -38.12 -5.30 -35.71
N LEU A 898 -38.16 -4.12 -35.08
CA LEU A 898 -38.09 -4.01 -33.62
C LEU A 898 -39.34 -4.58 -32.94
N VAL A 899 -40.52 -4.32 -33.51
CA VAL A 899 -41.80 -4.89 -33.06
C VAL A 899 -41.76 -6.42 -33.15
N VAL A 900 -41.34 -6.96 -34.30
CA VAL A 900 -41.28 -8.42 -34.50
C VAL A 900 -40.28 -9.08 -33.56
N LYS A 901 -39.08 -8.50 -33.41
CA LYS A 901 -38.04 -9.01 -32.48
C LYS A 901 -38.55 -9.06 -31.04
N LEU A 902 -39.19 -7.99 -30.58
CA LEU A 902 -39.68 -7.90 -29.21
C LEU A 902 -40.90 -8.80 -28.99
N ALA A 903 -41.80 -8.92 -29.98
CA ALA A 903 -42.94 -9.82 -29.94
C ALA A 903 -42.53 -11.30 -29.84
N LEU A 904 -41.57 -11.72 -30.68
CA LEU A 904 -41.03 -13.08 -30.68
C LEU A 904 -40.33 -13.41 -29.37
N TRP A 905 -39.50 -12.51 -28.85
CA TRP A 905 -38.86 -12.69 -27.55
C TRP A 905 -39.86 -12.77 -26.42
N THR A 906 -40.86 -11.88 -26.39
CA THR A 906 -41.89 -11.86 -25.34
C THR A 906 -42.71 -13.15 -25.35
N HIS A 907 -43.06 -13.64 -26.54
CA HIS A 907 -43.80 -14.89 -26.69
C HIS A 907 -42.96 -16.10 -26.27
N LYS A 908 -41.71 -16.20 -26.73
CA LYS A 908 -40.80 -17.31 -26.40
C LYS A 908 -40.36 -17.31 -24.94
N SER A 909 -40.19 -16.13 -24.34
CA SER A 909 -39.88 -15.97 -22.91
C SER A 909 -41.06 -16.43 -22.04
N LYS A 910 -42.31 -16.16 -22.45
CA LYS A 910 -43.50 -16.72 -21.82
C LYS A 910 -43.56 -18.26 -21.94
N GLU A 911 -43.24 -18.83 -23.10
CA GLU A 911 -43.19 -20.30 -23.28
C GLU A 911 -42.07 -20.96 -22.46
N ALA A 912 -40.92 -20.28 -22.32
CA ALA A 912 -39.79 -20.74 -21.50
C ALA A 912 -40.10 -20.68 -20.00
N ASN A 913 -40.70 -19.59 -19.52
CA ASN A 913 -41.12 -19.45 -18.12
C ASN A 913 -42.25 -20.43 -17.74
N ALA A 914 -43.06 -20.86 -18.71
CA ALA A 914 -44.04 -21.93 -18.52
C ALA A 914 -43.44 -23.36 -18.59
N GLY A 915 -42.13 -23.50 -18.79
CA GLY A 915 -41.42 -24.79 -18.85
C GLY A 915 -41.70 -25.62 -20.12
N ARG A 916 -42.24 -25.01 -21.18
CA ARG A 916 -42.72 -25.73 -22.39
C ARG A 916 -41.79 -25.61 -23.60
N LEU A 917 -40.60 -25.04 -23.45
CA LEU A 917 -39.70 -24.76 -24.58
C LEU A 917 -38.99 -26.04 -25.09
N ASN A 918 -39.65 -26.78 -25.97
CA ASN A 918 -39.06 -27.96 -26.61
C ASN A 918 -38.17 -27.55 -27.81
N LEU A 919 -36.88 -27.33 -27.54
CA LEU A 919 -35.89 -27.00 -28.59
C LEU A 919 -35.79 -28.09 -29.67
N GLU A 920 -36.00 -29.36 -29.33
CA GLU A 920 -35.86 -30.49 -30.25
C GLU A 920 -36.98 -30.52 -31.31
N GLY A 921 -38.15 -29.96 -30.98
CA GLY A 921 -39.28 -29.79 -31.88
C GLY A 921 -39.11 -28.67 -32.91
N MET A 922 -38.14 -27.76 -32.74
CA MET A 922 -37.96 -26.60 -33.61
C MET A 922 -37.26 -26.96 -34.93
N THR A 923 -37.61 -26.27 -36.01
CA THR A 923 -36.98 -26.40 -37.32
C THR A 923 -35.59 -25.74 -37.33
N VAL A 924 -34.76 -26.04 -38.34
CA VAL A 924 -33.40 -25.49 -38.46
C VAL A 924 -33.42 -23.95 -38.59
N ILE A 925 -34.44 -23.41 -39.25
CA ILE A 925 -34.59 -21.97 -39.45
C ILE A 925 -34.90 -21.28 -38.12
N GLU A 926 -35.87 -21.81 -37.36
CA GLU A 926 -36.25 -21.25 -36.05
C GLU A 926 -35.09 -21.32 -35.04
N LEU A 927 -34.26 -22.36 -35.10
CA LEU A 927 -33.06 -22.47 -34.26
C LEU A 927 -31.96 -21.47 -34.68
N LYS A 928 -31.82 -21.16 -35.98
CA LYS A 928 -30.89 -20.11 -36.45
C LYS A 928 -31.36 -18.72 -36.04
N GLU A 929 -32.66 -18.45 -36.14
CA GLU A 929 -33.23 -17.18 -35.69
C GLU A 929 -33.09 -16.99 -34.18
N LEU A 930 -33.33 -18.04 -33.39
CA LEU A 930 -33.14 -18.01 -31.93
C LEU A 930 -31.67 -17.75 -31.56
N LYS A 931 -30.73 -18.38 -32.27
CA LYS A 931 -29.30 -18.15 -32.06
C LYS A 931 -28.91 -16.71 -32.41
N ASN A 932 -29.40 -16.19 -33.53
CA ASN A 932 -29.09 -14.84 -34.01
C ASN A 932 -29.70 -13.78 -33.09
N SER A 933 -30.92 -13.99 -32.60
CA SER A 933 -31.58 -13.06 -31.67
C SER A 933 -30.87 -13.02 -30.32
N LEU A 934 -30.31 -14.13 -29.84
CA LEU A 934 -29.51 -14.21 -28.62
C LEU A 934 -28.04 -13.75 -28.78
N GLY A 935 -27.64 -13.32 -29.98
CA GLY A 935 -26.29 -12.79 -30.23
C GLY A 935 -25.15 -13.83 -30.15
N ILE A 936 -25.46 -15.12 -30.27
CA ILE A 936 -24.49 -16.20 -30.11
C ILE A 936 -23.65 -16.34 -31.40
N LYS A 937 -22.37 -15.96 -31.32
CA LYS A 937 -21.41 -16.01 -32.45
C LYS A 937 -20.96 -17.45 -32.78
N GLY A 938 -20.71 -17.73 -34.06
CA GLY A 938 -20.20 -19.01 -34.58
C GLY A 938 -20.96 -19.47 -35.82
N SER A 939 -20.42 -20.39 -36.63
CA SER A 939 -21.13 -21.00 -37.76
C SER A 939 -21.67 -22.37 -37.35
N ALA A 940 -22.99 -22.57 -37.44
CA ALA A 940 -23.62 -23.88 -37.24
C ALA A 940 -24.66 -24.06 -38.34
N SER A 941 -24.49 -25.07 -39.18
CA SER A 941 -25.29 -25.26 -40.39
C SER A 941 -26.32 -26.39 -40.23
N SER A 942 -26.10 -27.31 -39.30
CA SER A 942 -26.99 -28.44 -39.01
C SER A 942 -27.86 -28.24 -37.76
N LYS A 943 -29.03 -28.91 -37.72
CA LYS A 943 -29.96 -28.90 -36.58
C LYS A 943 -29.27 -29.31 -35.27
N ILE A 944 -28.42 -30.34 -35.35
CA ILE A 944 -27.76 -30.95 -34.20
C ILE A 944 -26.71 -30.00 -33.60
N GLU A 945 -25.94 -29.30 -34.45
CA GLU A 945 -24.97 -28.31 -33.98
C GLU A 945 -25.66 -27.09 -33.36
N LEU A 946 -26.75 -26.61 -33.96
CA LEU A 946 -27.53 -25.51 -33.41
C LEU A 946 -28.11 -25.86 -32.03
N LEU A 947 -28.66 -27.07 -31.88
CA LEU A 947 -29.16 -27.55 -30.59
C LEU A 947 -28.06 -27.67 -29.54
N LYS A 948 -26.90 -28.22 -29.89
CA LYS A 948 -25.75 -28.31 -28.97
C LYS A 948 -25.26 -26.93 -28.55
N LEU A 949 -25.11 -26.01 -29.50
CA LEU A 949 -24.66 -24.64 -29.24
C LEU A 949 -25.64 -23.89 -28.33
N LEU A 950 -26.94 -23.95 -28.65
CA LEU A 950 -27.99 -23.29 -27.88
C LEU A 950 -28.15 -23.92 -26.48
N LYS A 951 -28.15 -25.26 -26.36
CA LYS A 951 -28.20 -25.94 -25.06
C LYS A 951 -26.99 -25.59 -24.18
N ARG A 952 -25.78 -25.51 -24.77
CA ARG A 952 -24.55 -25.12 -24.06
C ARG A 952 -24.57 -23.66 -23.59
N CYS A 953 -25.00 -22.74 -24.44
CA CYS A 953 -25.11 -21.32 -24.06
C CYS A 953 -26.22 -21.07 -23.03
N LEU A 954 -27.33 -21.82 -23.10
CA LEU A 954 -28.42 -21.73 -22.12
C LEU A 954 -28.08 -22.42 -20.79
N GLN A 955 -27.16 -23.39 -20.77
CA GLN A 955 -26.60 -23.96 -19.54
C GLN A 955 -25.55 -23.07 -18.85
N ILE A 956 -24.91 -22.14 -19.57
CA ILE A 956 -23.95 -21.17 -19.00
C ILE A 956 -24.66 -19.92 -18.45
N LYS A 957 -25.98 -19.78 -18.70
CA LYS A 957 -26.84 -18.68 -18.21
C LYS A 957 -27.94 -19.13 -17.24
N ARG A 958 -27.92 -20.39 -16.80
CA ARG A 958 -28.48 -20.81 -15.51
C ARG A 958 -27.35 -20.83 -14.50
#